data_AF-A0A371Q1T4-F1
#
_entry.id   AF-A0A371Q1T4-F1
#
_cell.length_a   1.000
_cell.length_b   1.000
_cell.length_c   1.000
_cell.angle_alpha   90.00
_cell.angle_beta   90.00
_cell.angle_gamma   90.00
#
_symmetry.space_group_name_H-M   'P 1'
#
loop_
_entity.id
_entity.type
_entity.pdbx_description
1 polymer ?
#
loop_
_entity_poly.entity_id
_entity_poly.type
_entity_poly.pdbx_seq_one_letter_code
_entity_poly.pdbx_strand_id
1 'polypeptide(L)'
;MRTKDLLAAIATGLWRWDNASGRVTLDAEAARLLGLPAEPVELTEAAVRSRFHPVDFAEINGVVQLAVSEETLAEARLRIVDERGRVLRIVRSRSRPRIVDGDFELVGTLQEVPEPQPGTSAAHTPITGDWRRSREAFLLDAGRALAEARSTAEVLRVAAGLSMPGFMPDGLAVFGIEGDRLSVIGHHGHRPGDEQSFMDMALEIDYPAAEVVRTGRAIYLPTPEDYSRRYPATWPLAARFRRTSWAFLPLVNAGRTIGAWMAGFAQPVAFTPDERSVLTTVARMLAQALARAGMQEEQQELALGLQRSMMPTVQPDIPGMTVAARYVPTGGGLEVGGDWYDMIPLPSGRIALVIGDVQGHDVRAAGLMGQLRIALRAYASEGHHPDAVLSRASRFLAGINETEFRGHGEDQRFATCLYIEVDPATGLLDIARAGHPDPAIRMSDGTMLVRPTAGGLPLGIVPDTDYPTTRLVLEPGETMMVCTDGLIETGGHDLETGWARLRDIVEAHEVGGEDESLERLADALVQAVHGPPSHHTTGPLVDRREDDIAVLLLSREGGSCGVGAGGLPAPQPVRRTVLSVAQAEPERIAEARRQIRDVLHDWADPDQVDSAVLMVSEMVTNVLMHTDGDALLVAEISGERGARRIRVDVADSSDELPHRRCPGELASSGRGLVLLELLAGAWGVDPRGDGKSTWFELYEGAGEAVGPAGPVSSEPEPDPESEPDPESESESAA
;
A
#
# COMPACT_ATOMS: atom_id res chain seq x y z
N MET A 1 -23.37 -48.29 55.67
CA MET A 1 -21.91 -48.09 55.55
C MET A 1 -21.68 -46.69 55.05
N ARG A 2 -21.01 -45.81 55.82
CA ARG A 2 -20.72 -44.45 55.36
C ARG A 2 -19.57 -44.53 54.33
N THR A 3 -19.54 -43.67 53.31
CA THR A 3 -18.52 -43.68 52.23
C THR A 3 -17.07 -43.70 52.76
N LYS A 4 -16.84 -43.12 53.95
CA LYS A 4 -15.55 -43.15 54.66
C LYS A 4 -15.11 -44.58 55.07
N ASP A 5 -16.03 -45.46 55.44
CA ASP A 5 -15.73 -46.84 55.87
C ASP A 5 -15.36 -47.75 54.67
N LEU A 6 -15.81 -47.41 53.46
CA LEU A 6 -15.52 -48.12 52.21
C LEU A 6 -14.15 -47.72 51.62
N LEU A 7 -13.78 -46.43 51.71
CA LEU A 7 -12.50 -45.91 51.22
C LEU A 7 -11.32 -46.35 52.08
N ALA A 8 -11.51 -46.48 53.40
CA ALA A 8 -10.52 -47.04 54.32
C ALA A 8 -10.20 -48.53 54.01
N ALA A 9 -11.18 -49.30 53.52
CA ALA A 9 -10.99 -50.69 53.14
C ALA A 9 -10.16 -50.89 51.86
N ILE A 10 -10.01 -49.83 51.04
CA ILE A 10 -9.22 -49.84 49.78
C ILE A 10 -7.99 -48.93 49.83
N ALA A 11 -7.58 -48.48 51.02
CA ALA A 11 -6.41 -47.62 51.25
C ALA A 11 -6.35 -46.39 50.30
N THR A 12 -7.52 -45.76 50.09
CA THR A 12 -7.65 -44.57 49.24
C THR A 12 -8.03 -43.38 50.10
N GLY A 13 -7.17 -42.36 50.14
CA GLY A 13 -7.43 -41.10 50.86
C GLY A 13 -8.15 -40.08 50.00
N LEU A 14 -8.99 -39.25 50.60
CA LEU A 14 -9.65 -38.12 49.94
C LEU A 14 -8.97 -36.79 50.31
N TRP A 15 -8.80 -35.93 49.32
CA TRP A 15 -8.29 -34.58 49.51
C TRP A 15 -9.10 -33.55 48.74
N ARG A 16 -9.01 -32.31 49.20
CA ARG A 16 -9.68 -31.16 48.59
C ARG A 16 -8.76 -29.95 48.65
N TRP A 17 -8.62 -29.23 47.55
CA TRP A 17 -7.88 -27.97 47.49
C TRP A 17 -8.78 -26.86 46.98
N ASP A 18 -8.89 -25.82 47.79
CA ASP A 18 -9.54 -24.57 47.44
C ASP A 18 -8.46 -23.57 47.00
N ASN A 19 -8.47 -23.21 45.71
CA ASN A 19 -7.49 -22.29 45.12
C ASN A 19 -7.62 -20.88 45.70
N ALA A 20 -8.84 -20.41 45.95
CA ALA A 20 -9.12 -19.05 46.42
C ALA A 20 -8.57 -18.83 47.85
N SER A 21 -8.68 -19.85 48.72
CA SER A 21 -8.18 -19.78 50.09
C SER A 21 -6.76 -20.34 50.27
N GLY A 22 -6.20 -21.02 49.26
CA GLY A 22 -4.90 -21.69 49.30
C GLY A 22 -4.83 -22.84 50.31
N ARG A 23 -5.99 -23.41 50.68
CA ARG A 23 -6.11 -24.43 51.72
C ARG A 23 -6.39 -25.81 51.15
N VAL A 24 -5.71 -26.81 51.72
CA VAL A 24 -5.86 -28.22 51.37
C VAL A 24 -6.41 -28.99 52.58
N THR A 25 -7.58 -29.59 52.43
CA THR A 25 -8.17 -30.49 53.42
C THR A 25 -7.85 -31.94 53.07
N LEU A 26 -7.34 -32.69 54.03
CA LEU A 26 -6.98 -34.10 53.90
C LEU A 26 -7.79 -34.93 54.90
N ASP A 27 -8.31 -36.08 54.47
CA ASP A 27 -8.78 -37.08 55.42
C ASP A 27 -7.60 -37.85 56.07
N ALA A 28 -7.91 -38.68 57.07
CA ALA A 28 -6.89 -39.41 57.83
C ALA A 28 -5.99 -40.29 56.96
N GLU A 29 -6.54 -40.85 55.86
CA GLU A 29 -5.79 -41.73 54.96
C GLU A 29 -4.96 -40.93 53.95
N ALA A 30 -5.47 -39.82 53.43
CA ALA A 30 -4.71 -38.88 52.60
C ALA A 30 -3.55 -38.26 53.39
N ALA A 31 -3.77 -37.90 54.67
CA ALA A 31 -2.72 -37.42 55.56
C ALA A 31 -1.63 -38.49 55.75
N ARG A 32 -2.02 -39.74 56.01
CA ARG A 32 -1.07 -40.87 56.11
C ARG A 32 -0.27 -41.06 54.81
N LEU A 33 -0.93 -40.99 53.65
CA LEU A 33 -0.29 -41.15 52.34
C LEU A 33 0.69 -40.01 52.02
N LEU A 34 0.49 -38.81 52.58
CA LEU A 34 1.42 -37.67 52.47
C LEU A 34 2.50 -37.64 53.56
N GLY A 35 2.60 -38.69 54.39
CA GLY A 35 3.59 -38.80 55.46
C GLY A 35 3.31 -37.91 56.67
N LEU A 36 2.02 -37.62 56.94
CA LEU A 36 1.53 -36.89 58.10
C LEU A 36 0.88 -37.86 59.12
N PRO A 37 0.63 -37.43 60.37
CA PRO A 37 -0.18 -38.19 61.31
C PRO A 37 -1.53 -38.58 60.68
N ALA A 38 -2.00 -39.81 60.92
CA ALA A 38 -3.21 -40.36 60.31
C ALA A 38 -4.50 -39.80 60.97
N GLU A 39 -4.65 -38.50 60.95
CA GLU A 39 -5.81 -37.75 61.44
C GLU A 39 -6.24 -36.72 60.39
N PRO A 40 -7.53 -36.39 60.28
CA PRO A 40 -7.99 -35.37 59.34
C PRO A 40 -7.33 -34.02 59.65
N VAL A 41 -6.74 -33.40 58.63
CA VAL A 41 -5.95 -32.17 58.80
C VAL A 41 -6.23 -31.19 57.67
N GLU A 42 -6.15 -29.90 57.99
CA GLU A 42 -6.22 -28.81 57.02
C GLU A 42 -4.87 -28.09 57.01
N LEU A 43 -4.28 -27.99 55.84
CA LEU A 43 -2.93 -27.45 55.62
C LEU A 43 -2.95 -26.36 54.56
N THR A 44 -1.90 -25.54 54.53
CA THR A 44 -1.68 -24.64 53.41
C THR A 44 -1.13 -25.41 52.20
N GLU A 45 -1.36 -24.90 50.99
CA GLU A 45 -0.79 -25.46 49.76
C GLU A 45 0.74 -25.64 49.86
N ALA A 46 1.44 -24.65 50.41
CA ALA A 46 2.89 -24.72 50.61
C ALA A 46 3.32 -25.87 51.54
N ALA A 47 2.52 -26.20 52.56
CA ALA A 47 2.78 -27.32 53.45
C ALA A 47 2.57 -28.67 52.76
N VAL A 48 1.56 -28.80 51.91
CA VAL A 48 1.35 -30.01 51.09
C VAL A 48 2.43 -30.15 50.03
N ARG A 49 2.81 -29.05 49.35
CA ARG A 49 3.91 -29.01 48.39
C ARG A 49 5.23 -29.51 48.96
N SER A 50 5.52 -29.18 50.21
CA SER A 50 6.76 -29.61 50.89
C SER A 50 6.91 -31.14 50.99
N ARG A 51 5.82 -31.88 50.76
CA ARG A 51 5.79 -33.34 50.76
C ARG A 51 5.95 -33.97 49.39
N PHE A 52 6.09 -33.19 48.32
CA PHE A 52 6.29 -33.69 46.97
C PHE A 52 7.73 -33.56 46.50
N HIS A 53 8.18 -34.50 45.67
CA HIS A 53 9.43 -34.35 44.96
C HIS A 53 9.36 -33.11 44.03
N PRO A 54 10.38 -32.22 44.01
CA PRO A 54 10.31 -30.95 43.28
C PRO A 54 9.97 -31.05 41.79
N VAL A 55 10.42 -32.13 41.13
CA VAL A 55 10.14 -32.40 39.71
C VAL A 55 8.65 -32.72 39.47
N ASP A 56 8.03 -33.50 40.35
CA ASP A 56 6.63 -33.95 40.19
C ASP A 56 5.65 -32.79 40.45
N PHE A 57 6.08 -31.79 41.23
CA PHE A 57 5.29 -30.59 41.49
C PHE A 57 5.16 -29.67 40.27
N ALA A 58 6.23 -29.52 39.48
CA ALA A 58 6.16 -28.75 38.25
C ALA A 58 5.21 -29.41 37.23
N GLU A 59 5.22 -30.74 37.17
CA GLU A 59 4.37 -31.54 36.29
C GLU A 59 2.89 -31.49 36.70
N ILE A 60 2.57 -31.62 38.00
CA ILE A 60 1.18 -31.59 38.47
C ILE A 60 0.52 -30.23 38.25
N ASN A 61 1.26 -29.12 38.38
CA ASN A 61 0.69 -27.79 38.16
C ASN A 61 0.22 -27.64 36.70
N GLY A 62 1.01 -28.12 35.73
CA GLY A 62 0.60 -28.13 34.32
C GLY A 62 -0.62 -29.01 34.05
N VAL A 63 -0.63 -30.23 34.61
CA VAL A 63 -1.77 -31.17 34.47
C VAL A 63 -3.05 -30.60 35.08
N VAL A 64 -2.95 -29.92 36.22
CA VAL A 64 -4.09 -29.30 36.90
C VAL A 64 -4.61 -28.10 36.11
N GLN A 65 -3.74 -27.20 35.63
CA GLN A 65 -4.16 -26.04 34.84
C GLN A 65 -4.87 -26.46 33.55
N LEU A 66 -4.36 -27.49 32.87
CA LEU A 66 -5.00 -28.05 31.68
C LEU A 66 -6.37 -28.68 32.01
N ALA A 67 -6.47 -29.43 33.11
CA ALA A 67 -7.73 -30.02 33.53
C ALA A 67 -8.76 -28.97 33.94
N VAL A 68 -8.33 -27.83 34.50
CA VAL A 68 -9.20 -26.68 34.81
C VAL A 68 -9.69 -26.01 33.53
N SER A 69 -8.82 -25.81 32.53
CA SER A 69 -9.21 -25.19 31.25
C SER A 69 -10.14 -26.06 30.40
N GLU A 70 -10.01 -27.38 30.48
CA GLU A 70 -10.76 -28.33 29.64
C GLU A 70 -11.89 -29.06 30.40
N GLU A 71 -12.07 -28.80 31.70
CA GLU A 71 -13.00 -29.50 32.61
C GLU A 71 -12.84 -31.04 32.63
N THR A 72 -11.62 -31.52 32.41
CA THR A 72 -11.26 -32.94 32.33
C THR A 72 -10.79 -33.49 33.69
N LEU A 73 -10.52 -34.81 33.76
CA LEU A 73 -9.97 -35.44 34.95
C LEU A 73 -8.45 -35.30 34.95
N ALA A 74 -7.87 -34.73 36.02
CA ALA A 74 -6.43 -34.72 36.25
C ALA A 74 -6.00 -36.05 36.90
N GLU A 75 -5.01 -36.73 36.35
CA GLU A 75 -4.39 -37.92 36.95
C GLU A 75 -2.87 -37.77 36.92
N ALA A 76 -2.23 -37.90 38.08
CA ALA A 76 -0.78 -37.73 38.24
C ALA A 76 -0.20 -38.79 39.20
N ARG A 77 1.06 -39.17 39.00
CA ARG A 77 1.82 -40.00 39.96
C ARG A 77 2.88 -39.13 40.62
N LEU A 78 2.90 -39.12 41.95
CA LEU A 78 3.71 -38.22 42.76
C LEU A 78 4.58 -39.02 43.72
N ARG A 79 5.86 -38.69 43.80
CA ARG A 79 6.77 -39.16 44.84
C ARG A 79 6.58 -38.31 46.09
N ILE A 80 6.22 -38.96 47.19
CA ILE A 80 6.08 -38.33 48.50
C ILE A 80 7.43 -38.38 49.21
N VAL A 81 7.88 -37.26 49.75
CA VAL A 81 9.20 -37.12 50.39
C VAL A 81 9.09 -36.80 51.89
N ASP A 82 10.11 -37.21 52.66
CA ASP A 82 10.31 -36.78 54.05
C ASP A 82 10.95 -35.37 54.13
N GLU A 83 11.07 -34.83 55.35
CA GLU A 83 11.70 -33.51 55.59
C GLU A 83 13.17 -33.43 55.13
N ARG A 84 13.80 -34.57 54.84
CA ARG A 84 15.18 -34.67 54.33
C ARG A 84 15.23 -34.95 52.82
N GLY A 85 14.08 -34.90 52.13
CA GLY A 85 13.97 -35.09 50.68
C GLY A 85 14.04 -36.55 50.22
N ARG A 86 13.99 -37.54 51.12
CA ARG A 86 13.99 -38.97 50.75
C ARG A 86 12.58 -39.41 50.38
N VAL A 87 12.45 -40.14 49.27
CA VAL A 87 11.16 -40.67 48.81
C VAL A 87 10.65 -41.73 49.80
N LEU A 88 9.47 -41.50 50.35
CA LEU A 88 8.77 -42.39 51.27
C LEU A 88 7.91 -43.41 50.52
N ARG A 89 7.24 -42.97 49.44
CA ARG A 89 6.31 -43.77 48.63
C ARG A 89 5.94 -43.04 47.34
N ILE A 90 5.28 -43.75 46.43
CA ILE A 90 4.66 -43.17 45.24
C ILE A 90 3.15 -43.25 45.40
N VAL A 91 2.47 -42.14 45.16
CA VAL A 91 1.01 -42.06 45.20
C VAL A 91 0.49 -41.68 43.82
N ARG A 92 -0.65 -42.24 43.44
CA ARG A 92 -1.44 -41.75 42.32
C ARG A 92 -2.51 -40.79 42.86
N SER A 93 -2.54 -39.59 42.31
CA SER A 93 -3.59 -38.61 42.53
C SER A 93 -4.54 -38.60 41.35
N ARG A 94 -5.85 -38.64 41.61
CA ARG A 94 -6.90 -38.42 40.61
C ARG A 94 -7.83 -37.33 41.13
N SER A 95 -7.94 -36.22 40.41
CA SER A 95 -8.73 -35.07 40.85
C SER A 95 -9.55 -34.49 39.72
N ARG A 96 -10.72 -33.96 40.06
CA ARG A 96 -11.58 -33.23 39.12
C ARG A 96 -11.72 -31.79 39.62
N PRO A 97 -11.49 -30.79 38.75
CA PRO A 97 -11.73 -29.40 39.10
C PRO A 97 -13.23 -29.10 39.08
N ARG A 98 -13.65 -28.20 39.97
CA ARG A 98 -14.99 -27.64 40.05
C ARG A 98 -14.85 -26.13 40.10
N ILE A 99 -15.36 -25.44 39.08
CA ILE A 99 -15.30 -23.98 39.00
C ILE A 99 -16.37 -23.38 39.93
N VAL A 100 -15.97 -22.45 40.80
CA VAL A 100 -16.84 -21.75 41.76
C VAL A 100 -16.40 -20.28 41.78
N ASP A 101 -17.30 -19.37 41.40
CA ASP A 101 -17.11 -17.91 41.46
C ASP A 101 -15.81 -17.37 40.80
N GLY A 102 -15.38 -17.98 39.69
CA GLY A 102 -14.19 -17.55 38.93
C GLY A 102 -12.87 -18.15 39.40
N ASP A 103 -12.89 -18.93 40.48
CA ASP A 103 -11.79 -19.76 40.96
C ASP A 103 -12.14 -21.26 40.84
N PHE A 104 -11.20 -22.15 41.13
CA PHE A 104 -11.43 -23.60 41.09
C PHE A 104 -11.20 -24.28 42.44
N GLU A 105 -12.03 -25.28 42.72
CA GLU A 105 -11.85 -26.24 43.80
C GLU A 105 -11.52 -27.60 43.20
N LEU A 106 -10.43 -28.23 43.62
CA LEU A 106 -10.08 -29.59 43.24
C LEU A 106 -10.51 -30.57 44.32
N VAL A 107 -11.26 -31.59 43.92
CA VAL A 107 -11.57 -32.74 44.78
C VAL A 107 -10.94 -33.97 44.16
N GLY A 108 -10.16 -34.70 44.95
CA GLY A 108 -9.41 -35.84 44.44
C GLY A 108 -9.17 -36.95 45.44
N THR A 109 -8.67 -38.06 44.92
CA THR A 109 -8.27 -39.24 45.69
C THR A 109 -6.77 -39.48 45.56
N LEU A 110 -6.17 -40.02 46.63
CA LEU A 110 -4.80 -40.50 46.68
C LEU A 110 -4.78 -42.00 46.95
N GLN A 111 -3.95 -42.72 46.21
CA GLN A 111 -3.74 -44.15 46.42
C GLN A 111 -2.26 -44.48 46.28
N GLU A 112 -1.72 -45.28 47.20
CA GLU A 112 -0.35 -45.77 47.10
C GLU A 112 -0.19 -46.75 45.93
N VAL A 113 0.85 -46.57 45.13
CA VAL A 113 1.16 -47.42 43.99
C VAL A 113 2.55 -48.01 44.19
N PRO A 114 2.76 -49.33 43.99
CA PRO A 114 4.07 -49.94 44.18
C PRO A 114 5.13 -49.33 43.25
N GLU A 115 6.34 -49.16 43.80
CA GLU A 115 7.51 -48.73 43.05
C GLU A 115 7.88 -49.83 42.03
N PRO A 116 8.06 -49.51 40.74
CA PRO A 116 8.39 -50.51 39.74
C PRO A 116 9.79 -51.10 39.98
N GLN A 117 9.92 -52.43 39.98
CA GLN A 117 11.20 -53.11 40.15
C GLN A 117 12.17 -52.76 39.00
N PRO A 118 13.44 -52.47 39.28
CA PRO A 118 14.42 -52.17 38.26
C PRO A 118 14.74 -53.45 37.46
N GLY A 119 14.23 -53.54 36.22
CA GLY A 119 14.53 -54.64 35.31
C GLY A 119 13.35 -55.16 34.48
N THR A 120 12.10 -54.84 34.83
CA THR A 120 10.94 -55.04 33.95
C THR A 120 10.76 -53.82 33.06
N SER A 121 10.59 -54.05 31.76
CA SER A 121 10.37 -53.04 30.69
C SER A 121 9.02 -52.31 30.84
N ALA A 122 8.80 -51.67 31.99
CA ALA A 122 7.66 -50.83 32.31
C ALA A 122 8.09 -49.52 32.99
N ALA A 123 9.35 -49.11 32.82
CA ALA A 123 9.87 -47.87 33.40
C ALA A 123 9.35 -46.61 32.70
N HIS A 124 8.81 -46.70 31.47
CA HIS A 124 8.07 -45.62 30.82
C HIS A 124 6.80 -46.26 30.24
N THR A 125 5.68 -46.24 30.97
CA THR A 125 4.39 -46.32 30.28
C THR A 125 4.13 -44.91 29.77
N PRO A 126 4.33 -44.62 28.48
CA PRO A 126 4.12 -43.27 27.98
C PRO A 126 2.62 -43.00 28.02
N ILE A 127 2.26 -41.78 28.38
CA ILE A 127 0.96 -41.20 28.07
C ILE A 127 0.94 -41.03 26.54
N THR A 128 0.70 -42.12 25.81
CA THR A 128 0.76 -42.16 24.33
C THR A 128 -0.40 -41.44 23.65
N GLY A 129 -1.45 -41.09 24.40
CA GLY A 129 -2.60 -40.35 23.89
C GLY A 129 -2.37 -38.85 23.74
N ASP A 130 -1.72 -38.22 24.72
CA ASP A 130 -1.57 -36.76 24.75
C ASP A 130 -0.29 -36.30 24.05
N TRP A 131 0.85 -36.99 24.23
CA TRP A 131 2.08 -36.62 23.53
C TRP A 131 1.95 -36.70 22.01
N ARG A 132 1.27 -37.75 21.50
CA ARG A 132 1.06 -37.92 20.06
C ARG A 132 0.12 -36.86 19.48
N ARG A 133 -0.94 -36.49 20.20
CA ARG A 133 -1.87 -35.42 19.81
C ARG A 133 -1.21 -34.05 19.87
N SER A 134 -0.48 -33.73 20.94
CA SER A 134 0.29 -32.49 21.05
C SER A 134 1.38 -32.38 19.98
N ARG A 135 2.03 -33.49 19.61
CA ARG A 135 2.99 -33.55 18.50
C ARG A 135 2.34 -33.26 17.15
N GLU A 136 1.20 -33.91 16.87
CA GLU A 136 0.48 -33.73 15.60
C GLU A 136 -0.04 -32.29 15.45
N ALA A 137 -0.60 -31.72 16.52
CA ALA A 137 -1.01 -30.32 16.56
C ALA A 137 0.18 -29.37 16.34
N PHE A 138 1.30 -29.58 17.05
CA PHE A 138 2.52 -28.79 16.88
C PHE A 138 3.05 -28.79 15.45
N LEU A 139 3.13 -29.97 14.81
CA LEU A 139 3.62 -30.07 13.42
C LEU A 139 2.66 -29.40 12.43
N LEU A 140 1.35 -29.46 12.67
CA LEU A 140 0.36 -28.76 11.85
C LEU A 140 0.51 -27.24 11.98
N ASP A 141 0.60 -26.71 13.20
CA ASP A 141 0.76 -25.29 13.46
C ASP A 141 2.10 -24.75 12.93
N ALA A 142 3.19 -25.48 13.17
CA ALA A 142 4.50 -25.17 12.61
C ALA A 142 4.46 -25.15 11.08
N GLY A 143 3.75 -26.11 10.47
CA GLY A 143 3.62 -26.22 9.02
C GLY A 143 2.84 -25.07 8.42
N ARG A 144 1.74 -24.68 9.06
CA ARG A 144 0.96 -23.53 8.67
C ARG A 144 1.77 -22.24 8.77
N ALA A 145 2.40 -21.97 9.93
CA ALA A 145 3.18 -20.76 10.14
C ALA A 145 4.36 -20.65 9.18
N LEU A 146 5.06 -21.77 8.91
CA LEU A 146 6.16 -21.81 7.93
C LEU A 146 5.68 -21.72 6.49
N ALA A 147 4.46 -22.14 6.17
CA ALA A 147 3.87 -21.97 4.85
C ALA A 147 3.44 -20.53 4.58
N GLU A 148 2.97 -19.82 5.60
CA GLU A 148 2.52 -18.42 5.51
C GLU A 148 3.68 -17.41 5.46
N ALA A 149 4.89 -17.79 5.90
CA ALA A 149 6.08 -16.94 5.86
C ALA A 149 6.54 -16.63 4.42
N ARG A 150 6.75 -15.34 4.13
CA ARG A 150 7.11 -14.79 2.80
C ARG A 150 8.56 -14.35 2.67
N SER A 151 9.26 -14.16 3.80
CA SER A 151 10.68 -13.76 3.81
C SER A 151 11.51 -14.69 4.68
N THR A 152 12.81 -14.73 4.42
CA THR A 152 13.80 -15.45 5.22
C THR A 152 13.72 -15.01 6.68
N ALA A 153 13.56 -13.70 6.93
CA ALA A 153 13.38 -13.14 8.27
C ALA A 153 12.13 -13.66 8.99
N GLU A 154 11.01 -13.79 8.29
CA GLU A 154 9.78 -14.35 8.85
C GLU A 154 9.90 -15.84 9.15
N VAL A 155 10.52 -16.61 8.26
CA VAL A 155 10.78 -18.04 8.49
C VAL A 155 11.62 -18.23 9.75
N LEU A 156 12.65 -17.41 9.95
CA LEU A 156 13.46 -17.42 11.17
C LEU A 156 12.67 -17.04 12.42
N ARG A 157 11.79 -16.04 12.32
CA ARG A 157 10.93 -15.60 13.44
C ARG A 157 9.95 -16.70 13.84
N VAL A 158 9.37 -17.40 12.86
CA VAL A 158 8.52 -18.57 13.09
C VAL A 158 9.34 -19.69 13.72
N ALA A 159 10.51 -20.01 13.17
CA ALA A 159 11.41 -21.03 13.69
C ALA A 159 11.77 -20.77 15.17
N ALA A 160 12.02 -19.51 15.51
CA ALA A 160 12.31 -19.03 16.85
C ALA A 160 11.15 -19.23 17.85
N GLY A 161 9.90 -19.16 17.38
CA GLY A 161 8.69 -19.33 18.19
C GLY A 161 8.18 -20.76 18.28
N LEU A 162 8.81 -21.72 17.59
CA LEU A 162 8.39 -23.13 17.63
C LEU A 162 8.66 -23.72 19.01
N SER A 163 7.59 -23.98 19.77
CA SER A 163 7.69 -24.65 21.07
C SER A 163 6.66 -25.77 21.23
N MET A 164 7.04 -26.83 21.94
CA MET A 164 6.17 -27.95 22.27
C MET A 164 6.27 -28.28 23.77
N PRO A 165 5.19 -28.71 24.45
CA PRO A 165 5.25 -29.21 25.82
C PRO A 165 6.26 -30.36 25.96
N GLY A 166 7.24 -30.20 26.85
CA GLY A 166 8.34 -31.17 27.04
C GLY A 166 9.49 -31.08 26.03
N PHE A 167 9.43 -30.13 25.08
CA PHE A 167 10.45 -29.91 24.06
C PHE A 167 10.53 -28.42 23.67
N MET A 168 11.26 -27.64 24.47
CA MET A 168 11.46 -26.20 24.24
C MET A 168 12.94 -25.92 23.94
N PRO A 169 13.32 -25.63 22.69
CA PRO A 169 14.68 -25.24 22.38
C PRO A 169 14.97 -23.85 22.96
N ASP A 170 15.84 -23.79 23.96
CA ASP A 170 16.28 -22.54 24.61
C ASP A 170 17.26 -21.73 23.75
N GLY A 171 17.80 -22.33 22.68
CA GLY A 171 18.61 -21.63 21.69
C GLY A 171 18.43 -22.25 20.31
N LEU A 172 18.32 -21.41 19.29
CA LEU A 172 18.14 -21.83 17.90
C LEU A 172 19.11 -21.06 17.02
N ALA A 173 19.71 -21.73 16.04
CA ALA A 173 20.46 -21.06 14.98
C ALA A 173 20.24 -21.76 13.64
N VAL A 174 20.13 -20.98 12.59
CA VAL A 174 20.06 -21.45 11.21
C VAL A 174 21.31 -21.00 10.50
N PHE A 175 22.04 -21.96 9.94
CA PHE A 175 23.26 -21.75 9.18
C PHE A 175 22.96 -21.96 7.69
N GLY A 176 23.36 -21.01 6.86
CA GLY A 176 23.39 -21.09 5.41
C GLY A 176 24.77 -21.46 4.87
N ILE A 177 24.85 -21.56 3.56
CA ILE A 177 26.10 -21.84 2.84
C ILE A 177 26.32 -20.71 1.84
N GLU A 178 27.47 -20.04 1.93
CA GLU A 178 27.89 -19.02 0.98
C GLU A 178 29.30 -19.37 0.47
N GLY A 179 29.37 -19.92 -0.74
CA GLY A 179 30.62 -20.48 -1.28
C GLY A 179 31.12 -21.67 -0.44
N ASP A 180 32.32 -21.54 0.14
CA ASP A 180 32.95 -22.55 1.01
C ASP A 180 32.84 -22.21 2.51
N ARG A 181 31.86 -21.37 2.88
CA ARG A 181 31.71 -20.86 4.25
C ARG A 181 30.29 -21.02 4.77
N LEU A 182 30.19 -21.25 6.07
CA LEU A 182 28.95 -21.18 6.82
C LEU A 182 28.65 -19.73 7.17
N SER A 183 27.47 -19.28 6.75
CA SER A 183 26.90 -18.00 7.17
C SER A 183 25.79 -18.26 8.20
N VAL A 184 25.61 -17.38 9.18
CA VAL A 184 24.48 -17.45 10.11
C VAL A 184 23.33 -16.70 9.46
N ILE A 185 22.27 -17.41 9.08
CA ILE A 185 21.06 -16.79 8.49
C ILE A 185 20.21 -16.16 9.60
N GLY A 186 20.16 -16.76 10.79
CA GLY A 186 19.52 -16.16 11.96
C GLY A 186 19.60 -17.03 13.21
N HIS A 187 19.27 -16.46 14.37
CA HIS A 187 19.36 -17.13 15.66
C HIS A 187 18.34 -16.58 16.67
N HIS A 188 18.03 -17.36 17.70
CA HIS A 188 17.13 -17.00 18.79
C HIS A 188 17.62 -17.59 20.11
N GLY A 189 17.39 -16.88 21.23
CA GLY A 189 17.85 -17.31 22.56
C GLY A 189 19.30 -16.95 22.91
N HIS A 190 19.97 -16.12 22.09
CA HIS A 190 21.30 -15.55 22.33
C HIS A 190 21.22 -14.03 22.57
N ARG A 191 22.23 -13.44 23.24
CA ARG A 191 22.25 -11.98 23.46
C ARG A 191 22.71 -11.26 22.19
N PRO A 192 22.24 -10.02 21.94
CA PRO A 192 22.76 -9.20 20.84
C PRO A 192 24.30 -9.08 20.96
N GLY A 193 25.04 -9.49 19.91
CA GLY A 193 26.51 -9.49 19.86
C GLY A 193 27.20 -10.86 20.00
N ASP A 194 26.48 -11.92 20.39
CA ASP A 194 27.03 -13.30 20.46
C ASP A 194 27.28 -13.92 19.07
N GLU A 195 26.72 -13.30 18.02
CA GLU A 195 26.74 -13.72 16.61
C GLU A 195 28.14 -13.67 15.98
N GLN A 196 28.97 -12.70 16.39
CA GLN A 196 30.25 -12.39 15.77
C GLN A 196 31.25 -13.55 15.83
N SER A 197 31.10 -14.48 16.77
CA SER A 197 31.96 -15.67 16.88
C SER A 197 31.60 -16.81 15.93
N PHE A 198 30.41 -16.75 15.30
CA PHE A 198 29.90 -17.77 14.38
C PHE A 198 29.71 -17.27 12.96
N MET A 199 29.94 -15.98 12.73
CA MET A 199 29.90 -15.41 11.39
C MET A 199 31.13 -15.87 10.60
N ASP A 200 30.88 -16.47 9.44
CA ASP A 200 31.88 -16.67 8.39
C ASP A 200 32.94 -17.76 8.68
N MET A 201 32.48 -18.97 9.06
CA MET A 201 33.35 -20.13 9.30
C MET A 201 33.59 -20.94 8.02
N ALA A 202 34.82 -21.39 7.76
CA ALA A 202 35.09 -22.33 6.65
C ALA A 202 34.34 -23.66 6.83
N LEU A 203 33.81 -24.26 5.76
CA LEU A 203 33.11 -25.56 5.83
C LEU A 203 34.01 -26.70 6.28
N GLU A 204 35.33 -26.55 6.14
CA GLU A 204 36.31 -27.54 6.58
C GLU A 204 36.53 -27.56 8.11
N ILE A 205 36.02 -26.56 8.84
CA ILE A 205 36.19 -26.48 10.29
C ILE A 205 35.53 -27.67 11.00
N ASP A 206 36.14 -28.10 12.10
CA ASP A 206 35.61 -29.15 12.96
C ASP A 206 34.50 -28.58 13.89
N TYR A 207 33.35 -28.32 13.28
CA TYR A 207 32.15 -27.76 13.89
C TYR A 207 30.93 -28.63 13.50
N PRO A 208 29.99 -28.93 14.43
CA PRO A 208 28.86 -29.79 14.11
C PRO A 208 28.03 -29.32 12.91
N ALA A 209 27.76 -28.02 12.78
CA ALA A 209 26.98 -27.53 11.64
C ALA A 209 27.70 -27.74 10.30
N ALA A 210 29.03 -27.59 10.29
CA ALA A 210 29.86 -27.81 9.10
C ALA A 210 29.89 -29.29 8.71
N GLU A 211 30.00 -30.19 9.69
CA GLU A 211 29.89 -31.63 9.44
C GLU A 211 28.50 -32.03 8.93
N VAL A 212 27.43 -31.47 9.51
CA VAL A 212 26.06 -31.71 9.02
C VAL A 212 25.90 -31.26 7.58
N VAL A 213 26.40 -30.09 7.21
CA VAL A 213 26.36 -29.58 5.83
C VAL A 213 27.12 -30.49 4.88
N ARG A 214 28.36 -30.87 5.21
CA ARG A 214 29.20 -31.73 4.35
C ARG A 214 28.66 -33.15 4.19
N THR A 215 28.10 -33.72 5.25
CA THR A 215 27.67 -35.13 5.27
C THR A 215 26.19 -35.33 4.95
N GLY A 216 25.36 -34.29 5.11
CA GLY A 216 23.91 -34.38 5.04
C GLY A 216 23.28 -35.24 6.15
N ARG A 217 24.00 -35.49 7.26
CA ARG A 217 23.54 -36.35 8.37
C ARG A 217 23.38 -35.54 9.64
N ALA A 218 22.27 -35.76 10.36
CA ALA A 218 22.02 -35.09 11.63
C ALA A 218 23.00 -35.54 12.73
N ILE A 219 23.37 -34.61 13.61
CA ILE A 219 24.28 -34.82 14.73
C ILE A 219 23.53 -34.47 16.02
N TYR A 220 23.51 -35.41 16.96
CA TYR A 220 22.88 -35.24 18.27
C TYR A 220 23.96 -35.34 19.36
N LEU A 221 23.97 -34.37 20.27
CA LEU A 221 24.93 -34.24 21.36
C LEU A 221 24.12 -34.13 22.66
N PRO A 222 23.83 -35.28 23.33
CA PRO A 222 23.00 -35.30 24.52
C PRO A 222 23.65 -34.61 25.73
N THR A 223 24.97 -34.51 25.77
CA THR A 223 25.73 -33.96 26.91
C THR A 223 26.83 -32.98 26.49
N PRO A 224 27.25 -32.06 27.38
CA PRO A 224 28.42 -31.20 27.18
C PRO A 224 29.73 -31.99 26.98
N GLU A 225 29.87 -33.12 27.66
CA GLU A 225 31.03 -34.02 27.54
C GLU A 225 31.13 -34.63 26.13
N ASP A 226 29.99 -34.96 25.51
CA ASP A 226 29.94 -35.46 24.14
C ASP A 226 30.33 -34.37 23.12
N TYR A 227 29.88 -33.14 23.33
CA TYR A 227 30.26 -32.01 22.48
C TYR A 227 31.77 -31.74 22.59
N SER A 228 32.28 -31.53 23.81
CA SER A 228 33.69 -31.18 24.04
C SER A 228 34.67 -32.25 23.55
N ARG A 229 34.30 -33.53 23.65
CA ARG A 229 35.12 -34.65 23.17
C ARG A 229 35.16 -34.74 21.65
N ARG A 230 34.03 -34.51 20.97
CA ARG A 230 33.91 -34.65 19.51
C ARG A 230 34.39 -33.42 18.76
N TYR A 231 34.22 -32.22 19.32
CA TYR A 231 34.57 -30.94 18.70
C TYR A 231 35.37 -30.04 19.66
N PRO A 232 36.59 -30.43 20.06
CA PRO A 232 37.35 -29.72 21.09
C PRO A 232 37.73 -28.30 20.68
N ALA A 233 37.96 -28.06 19.39
CA ALA A 233 38.37 -26.75 18.87
C ALA A 233 37.24 -25.71 18.94
N THR A 234 35.99 -26.13 18.76
CA THR A 234 34.82 -25.24 18.71
C THR A 234 33.97 -25.28 19.97
N TRP A 235 34.24 -26.21 20.90
CA TRP A 235 33.59 -26.27 22.21
C TRP A 235 33.65 -24.96 23.02
N PRO A 236 34.76 -24.20 23.09
CA PRO A 236 34.78 -22.93 23.80
C PRO A 236 33.75 -21.93 23.29
N LEU A 237 33.38 -22.03 22.01
CA LEU A 237 32.34 -21.21 21.41
C LEU A 237 30.95 -21.63 21.90
N ALA A 238 30.67 -22.93 22.02
CA ALA A 238 29.38 -23.45 22.47
C ALA A 238 29.19 -23.35 24.01
N ALA A 239 30.25 -23.55 24.79
CA ALA A 239 30.22 -23.60 26.26
C ALA A 239 29.66 -22.32 26.91
N ARG A 240 29.85 -21.15 26.27
CA ARG A 240 29.39 -19.85 26.77
C ARG A 240 27.87 -19.76 26.95
N PHE A 241 27.12 -20.55 26.19
CA PHE A 241 25.66 -20.52 26.17
C PHE A 241 25.01 -21.38 27.25
N ARG A 242 25.79 -22.12 28.06
CA ARG A 242 25.28 -22.92 29.19
C ARG A 242 24.10 -23.84 28.81
N ARG A 243 24.17 -24.46 27.63
CA ARG A 243 23.23 -25.48 27.17
C ARG A 243 23.73 -26.86 27.59
N THR A 244 22.82 -27.82 27.72
CA THR A 244 23.10 -29.20 28.15
C THR A 244 23.03 -30.20 27.00
N SER A 245 22.22 -29.92 25.97
CA SER A 245 22.07 -30.81 24.81
C SER A 245 21.91 -30.02 23.51
N TRP A 246 22.35 -30.59 22.39
CA TRP A 246 22.26 -29.96 21.07
C TRP A 246 21.85 -30.97 19.98
N ALA A 247 21.03 -30.52 19.05
CA ALA A 247 20.76 -31.20 17.80
C ALA A 247 21.14 -30.30 16.63
N PHE A 248 21.88 -30.84 15.68
CA PHE A 248 22.19 -30.21 14.41
C PHE A 248 21.57 -31.05 13.30
N LEU A 249 20.69 -30.44 12.51
CA LEU A 249 19.93 -31.13 11.46
C LEU A 249 20.21 -30.52 10.10
N PRO A 250 20.37 -31.34 9.05
CA PRO A 250 20.59 -30.83 7.71
C PRO A 250 19.30 -30.20 7.18
N LEU A 251 19.43 -29.01 6.61
CA LEU A 251 18.35 -28.38 5.86
C LEU A 251 18.49 -28.84 4.42
N VAL A 252 17.67 -29.81 4.03
CA VAL A 252 17.74 -30.43 2.70
C VAL A 252 16.55 -29.99 1.85
N ASN A 253 16.84 -29.37 0.71
CA ASN A 253 15.85 -29.04 -0.30
C ASN A 253 16.25 -29.65 -1.65
N ALA A 254 15.31 -30.30 -2.34
CA ALA A 254 15.53 -30.97 -3.64
C ALA A 254 16.80 -31.87 -3.70
N GLY A 255 17.16 -32.52 -2.58
CA GLY A 255 18.33 -33.41 -2.50
C GLY A 255 19.67 -32.71 -2.26
N ARG A 256 19.71 -31.38 -2.13
CA ARG A 256 20.90 -30.61 -1.76
C ARG A 256 20.76 -30.08 -0.34
N THR A 257 21.83 -30.18 0.45
CA THR A 257 21.90 -29.52 1.77
C THR A 257 22.16 -28.04 1.57
N ILE A 258 21.17 -27.20 1.88
CA ILE A 258 21.26 -25.74 1.77
C ILE A 258 21.80 -25.08 3.05
N GLY A 259 21.92 -25.86 4.13
CA GLY A 259 22.33 -25.35 5.43
C GLY A 259 22.16 -26.34 6.56
N ALA A 260 22.27 -25.86 7.80
CA ALA A 260 22.04 -26.65 9.00
C ALA A 260 21.19 -25.87 10.02
N TRP A 261 20.31 -26.57 10.71
CA TRP A 261 19.55 -26.03 11.82
C TRP A 261 20.07 -26.59 13.14
N MET A 262 20.38 -25.71 14.07
CA MET A 262 20.81 -26.03 15.43
C MET A 262 19.69 -25.73 16.41
N ALA A 263 19.39 -26.70 17.26
CA ALA A 263 18.54 -26.57 18.43
C ALA A 263 19.33 -26.94 19.69
N GLY A 264 19.44 -25.99 20.61
CA GLY A 264 20.11 -26.14 21.90
C GLY A 264 19.09 -26.12 23.05
N PHE A 265 19.29 -26.99 24.03
CA PHE A 265 18.39 -27.19 25.16
C PHE A 265 19.13 -26.92 26.47
N ALA A 266 18.49 -26.23 27.41
CA ALA A 266 18.99 -25.98 28.76
C ALA A 266 18.76 -27.18 29.70
N GLN A 267 17.88 -28.10 29.30
CA GLN A 267 17.64 -29.37 30.00
C GLN A 267 18.20 -30.56 29.20
N PRO A 268 18.62 -31.65 29.86
CA PRO A 268 19.10 -32.83 29.17
C PRO A 268 18.02 -33.47 28.29
N VAL A 269 18.33 -33.67 27.01
CA VAL A 269 17.44 -34.34 26.04
C VAL A 269 18.08 -35.64 25.56
N ALA A 270 17.35 -36.75 25.65
CA ALA A 270 17.84 -38.08 25.28
C ALA A 270 17.90 -38.32 23.76
N PHE A 271 17.19 -37.50 22.97
CA PHE A 271 17.02 -37.65 21.52
C PHE A 271 16.53 -39.04 21.16
N THR A 272 15.38 -39.44 21.70
CA THR A 272 14.69 -40.69 21.36
C THR A 272 14.33 -40.73 19.87
N PRO A 273 14.08 -41.91 19.26
CA PRO A 273 13.70 -42.00 17.85
C PRO A 273 12.52 -41.10 17.47
N ASP A 274 11.55 -40.97 18.38
CA ASP A 274 10.37 -40.13 18.23
C ASP A 274 10.73 -38.62 18.24
N GLU A 275 11.58 -38.16 19.16
CA GLU A 275 12.09 -36.78 19.20
C GLU A 275 12.91 -36.43 17.96
N ARG A 276 13.77 -37.36 17.51
CA ARG A 276 14.55 -37.18 16.27
C ARG A 276 13.64 -37.05 15.05
N SER A 277 12.55 -37.81 14.99
CA SER A 277 11.57 -37.73 13.91
C SER A 277 10.85 -36.39 13.87
N VAL A 278 10.54 -35.79 15.02
CA VAL A 278 9.93 -34.45 15.11
C VAL A 278 10.92 -33.41 14.61
N LEU A 279 12.14 -33.39 15.15
CA LEU A 279 13.20 -32.47 14.73
C LEU A 279 13.47 -32.58 13.22
N THR A 280 13.53 -33.79 12.68
CA THR A 280 13.76 -34.02 11.25
C THR A 280 12.62 -33.46 10.40
N THR A 281 11.37 -33.63 10.85
CA THR A 281 10.20 -33.07 10.16
C THR A 281 10.23 -31.55 10.15
N VAL A 282 10.51 -30.92 11.30
CA VAL A 282 10.67 -29.46 11.41
C VAL A 282 11.82 -28.96 10.55
N ALA A 283 12.98 -29.64 10.55
CA ALA A 283 14.12 -29.30 9.71
C ALA A 283 13.75 -29.33 8.21
N ARG A 284 12.96 -30.30 7.77
CA ARG A 284 12.45 -30.36 6.38
C ARG A 284 11.52 -29.21 6.05
N MET A 285 10.62 -28.85 6.97
CA MET A 285 9.68 -27.73 6.77
C MET A 285 10.43 -26.40 6.73
N LEU A 286 11.42 -26.21 7.62
CA LEU A 286 12.32 -25.06 7.61
C LEU A 286 13.12 -24.98 6.31
N ALA A 287 13.69 -26.09 5.85
CA ALA A 287 14.44 -26.13 4.59
C ALA A 287 13.56 -25.72 3.40
N GLN A 288 12.33 -26.22 3.33
CA GLN A 288 11.38 -25.87 2.28
C GLN A 288 10.96 -24.39 2.34
N ALA A 289 10.72 -23.87 3.55
CA ALA A 289 10.31 -22.49 3.74
C ALA A 289 11.45 -21.50 3.43
N LEU A 290 12.67 -21.77 3.90
CA LEU A 290 13.87 -20.98 3.61
C LEU A 290 14.20 -20.99 2.11
N ALA A 291 14.14 -22.15 1.45
CA ALA A 291 14.39 -22.22 0.02
C ALA A 291 13.36 -21.45 -0.81
N ARG A 292 12.08 -21.52 -0.42
CA ARG A 292 11.01 -20.76 -1.07
C ARG A 292 11.21 -19.26 -0.89
N ALA A 293 11.42 -18.83 0.36
CA ALA A 293 11.62 -17.42 0.69
C ALA A 293 12.86 -16.85 0.01
N GLY A 294 14.00 -17.55 0.05
CA GLY A 294 15.23 -17.12 -0.63
C GLY A 294 15.08 -17.01 -2.14
N MET A 295 14.43 -17.98 -2.79
CA MET A 295 14.16 -17.90 -4.24
C MET A 295 13.27 -16.72 -4.59
N GLN A 296 12.27 -16.41 -3.75
CA GLN A 296 11.39 -15.26 -3.95
C GLN A 296 12.14 -13.94 -3.72
N GLU A 297 12.99 -13.87 -2.70
CA GLU A 297 13.84 -12.71 -2.42
C GLU A 297 14.85 -12.45 -3.57
N GLU A 298 15.53 -13.49 -4.08
CA GLU A 298 16.44 -13.39 -5.24
C GLU A 298 15.71 -12.92 -6.50
N GLN A 299 14.52 -13.47 -6.77
CA GLN A 299 13.68 -13.04 -7.90
C GLN A 299 13.29 -11.56 -7.77
N GLN A 300 12.89 -11.14 -6.57
CA GLN A 300 12.53 -9.76 -6.30
C GLN A 300 13.73 -8.82 -6.43
N GLU A 301 14.91 -9.22 -5.96
CA GLU A 301 16.15 -8.43 -6.10
C GLU A 301 16.56 -8.30 -7.57
N LEU A 302 16.45 -9.37 -8.36
CA LEU A 302 16.70 -9.35 -9.80
C LEU A 302 15.72 -8.44 -10.54
N ALA A 303 14.42 -8.53 -10.24
CA ALA A 303 13.38 -7.69 -10.83
C ALA A 303 13.64 -6.21 -10.53
N LEU A 304 13.89 -5.86 -9.25
CA LEU A 304 14.23 -4.50 -8.83
C LEU A 304 15.53 -3.99 -9.46
N GLY A 305 16.55 -4.86 -9.59
CA GLY A 305 17.82 -4.52 -10.23
C GLY A 305 17.67 -4.21 -11.71
N LEU A 306 16.93 -5.04 -12.45
CA LEU A 306 16.61 -4.83 -13.86
C LEU A 306 15.85 -3.50 -14.03
N GLN A 307 14.81 -3.30 -13.23
CA GLN A 307 13.97 -2.12 -13.26
C GLN A 307 14.77 -0.83 -12.94
N ARG A 308 15.60 -0.83 -11.89
CA ARG A 308 16.49 0.32 -11.59
C ARG A 308 17.43 0.67 -12.74
N SER A 309 17.92 -0.34 -13.47
CA SER A 309 18.77 -0.11 -14.64
C SER A 309 17.99 0.43 -15.84
N MET A 310 16.69 0.16 -15.89
CA MET A 310 15.78 0.60 -16.96
C MET A 310 15.07 1.92 -16.65
N MET A 311 15.06 2.38 -15.40
CA MET A 311 14.50 3.68 -15.01
C MET A 311 15.49 4.83 -15.27
N PRO A 312 15.03 6.05 -15.57
CA PRO A 312 15.90 7.21 -15.66
C PRO A 312 16.50 7.58 -14.31
N THR A 313 17.74 8.07 -14.36
CA THR A 313 18.24 8.95 -13.31
C THR A 313 17.62 10.33 -13.59
N VAL A 314 16.59 10.73 -12.83
CA VAL A 314 16.06 12.11 -12.87
C VAL A 314 17.23 13.05 -12.58
N GLN A 315 17.63 13.89 -13.55
CA GLN A 315 18.59 15.01 -13.42
C GLN A 315 18.92 15.58 -14.81
N PRO A 316 18.08 16.48 -15.32
CA PRO A 316 18.50 17.87 -15.36
C PRO A 316 17.61 18.79 -14.51
N ASP A 317 18.23 19.75 -13.82
CA ASP A 317 17.49 20.91 -13.29
C ASP A 317 16.85 21.65 -14.46
N ILE A 318 15.55 21.86 -14.40
CA ILE A 318 14.81 22.68 -15.36
C ILE A 318 14.85 24.13 -14.85
N PRO A 319 15.45 25.09 -15.54
CA PRO A 319 15.55 26.45 -15.04
C PRO A 319 14.17 27.05 -14.73
N GLY A 320 13.95 27.45 -13.47
CA GLY A 320 12.68 28.05 -13.01
C GLY A 320 11.52 27.06 -12.86
N MET A 321 11.79 25.76 -12.82
CA MET A 321 10.79 24.71 -12.61
C MET A 321 11.33 23.58 -11.72
N THR A 322 10.52 23.12 -10.78
CA THR A 322 10.82 21.99 -9.90
C THR A 322 10.13 20.73 -10.43
N VAL A 323 10.83 19.58 -10.40
CA VAL A 323 10.27 18.29 -10.81
C VAL A 323 10.34 17.31 -9.66
N ALA A 324 9.24 16.59 -9.42
CA ALA A 324 9.22 15.43 -8.54
C ALA A 324 8.67 14.23 -9.31
N ALA A 325 9.25 13.05 -9.10
CA ALA A 325 8.78 11.82 -9.73
C ALA A 325 8.72 10.67 -8.73
N ARG A 326 7.74 9.79 -8.89
CA ARG A 326 7.63 8.54 -8.14
C ARG A 326 7.38 7.40 -9.10
N TYR A 327 8.06 6.30 -8.82
CA TYR A 327 7.77 5.03 -9.45
C TYR A 327 7.54 3.99 -8.36
N VAL A 328 6.47 3.24 -8.48
CA VAL A 328 6.10 2.20 -7.54
C VAL A 328 5.72 0.96 -8.34
N PRO A 329 6.53 -0.11 -8.28
CA PRO A 329 6.24 -1.34 -9.02
C PRO A 329 5.05 -2.11 -8.43
N THR A 330 4.38 -2.90 -9.27
CA THR A 330 3.42 -3.94 -8.87
C THR A 330 4.11 -5.08 -8.10
N GLY A 331 3.30 -5.91 -7.42
CA GLY A 331 3.69 -6.88 -6.40
C GLY A 331 4.72 -7.96 -6.77
N GLY A 332 5.15 -8.70 -5.73
CA GLY A 332 6.39 -9.49 -5.73
C GLY A 332 6.45 -10.72 -6.66
N GLY A 333 7.65 -10.97 -7.18
CA GLY A 333 7.98 -12.07 -8.08
C GLY A 333 9.00 -11.61 -9.12
N LEU A 334 8.91 -12.16 -10.35
CA LEU A 334 9.60 -11.68 -11.55
C LEU A 334 8.74 -10.69 -12.36
N GLU A 335 7.69 -10.14 -11.75
CA GLU A 335 6.88 -9.09 -12.37
C GLU A 335 7.75 -7.84 -12.45
N VAL A 336 7.95 -7.36 -13.68
CA VAL A 336 8.78 -6.19 -13.98
C VAL A 336 7.90 -5.24 -14.75
N GLY A 337 7.88 -4.00 -14.30
CA GLY A 337 6.86 -3.10 -14.75
C GLY A 337 6.94 -2.64 -16.19
N GLY A 338 5.76 -2.41 -16.77
CA GLY A 338 5.57 -1.84 -18.11
C GLY A 338 5.68 -0.32 -18.12
N ASP A 339 5.39 0.32 -16.99
CA ASP A 339 5.44 1.75 -16.80
C ASP A 339 6.85 2.33 -16.90
N TRP A 340 6.96 3.52 -17.50
CA TRP A 340 8.17 4.33 -17.43
C TRP A 340 7.86 5.82 -17.50
N TYR A 341 8.81 6.62 -17.04
CA TYR A 341 8.91 8.02 -17.41
C TYR A 341 10.32 8.30 -17.94
N ASP A 342 10.54 9.41 -18.62
CA ASP A 342 11.87 9.87 -19.01
C ASP A 342 11.94 11.39 -19.13
N MET A 343 13.14 11.94 -18.95
CA MET A 343 13.42 13.38 -19.16
C MET A 343 14.60 13.54 -20.11
N ILE A 344 14.38 14.26 -21.20
CA ILE A 344 15.32 14.33 -22.33
C ILE A 344 15.62 15.81 -22.63
N PRO A 345 16.86 16.28 -22.38
CA PRO A 345 17.29 17.58 -22.87
C PRO A 345 17.27 17.61 -24.40
N LEU A 346 16.59 18.60 -24.97
CA LEU A 346 16.48 18.75 -26.43
C LEU A 346 17.56 19.70 -26.96
N PRO A 347 17.99 19.55 -28.23
CA PRO A 347 18.96 20.46 -28.85
C PRO A 347 18.53 21.93 -28.87
N SER A 348 17.22 22.21 -28.78
CA SER A 348 16.64 23.55 -28.73
C SER A 348 16.81 24.26 -27.38
N GLY A 349 17.28 23.57 -26.34
CA GLY A 349 17.29 24.07 -24.96
C GLY A 349 15.99 23.83 -24.19
N ARG A 350 14.98 23.25 -24.84
CA ARG A 350 13.77 22.72 -24.22
C ARG A 350 14.03 21.35 -23.58
N ILE A 351 13.08 20.87 -22.79
CA ILE A 351 13.17 19.56 -22.14
C ILE A 351 11.92 18.76 -22.48
N ALA A 352 12.08 17.55 -22.99
CA ALA A 352 10.97 16.63 -23.17
C ALA A 352 10.74 15.78 -21.92
N LEU A 353 9.49 15.74 -21.47
CA LEU A 353 8.98 14.83 -20.46
C LEU A 353 8.20 13.73 -21.16
N VAL A 354 8.47 12.49 -20.80
CA VAL A 354 7.83 11.31 -21.35
C VAL A 354 7.28 10.50 -20.20
N ILE A 355 6.05 10.01 -20.34
CA ILE A 355 5.48 8.99 -19.46
C ILE A 355 4.70 8.00 -20.33
N GLY A 356 4.74 6.74 -19.98
CA GLY A 356 4.04 5.71 -20.75
C GLY A 356 3.94 4.40 -19.99
N ASP A 357 3.12 3.53 -20.55
CA ASP A 357 2.85 2.19 -20.04
C ASP A 357 2.83 1.21 -21.22
N VAL A 358 3.51 0.07 -21.07
CA VAL A 358 3.47 -1.05 -22.01
C VAL A 358 2.54 -2.11 -21.48
N GLN A 359 1.60 -2.56 -22.31
CA GLN A 359 0.64 -3.59 -21.93
C GLN A 359 1.29 -4.82 -21.26
N GLY A 360 0.94 -5.05 -20.00
CA GLY A 360 1.36 -6.18 -19.17
C GLY A 360 2.57 -5.88 -18.28
N HIS A 361 2.79 -6.70 -17.25
CA HIS A 361 3.76 -6.45 -16.18
C HIS A 361 4.82 -7.59 -16.08
N ASP A 362 5.26 -8.10 -17.24
CA ASP A 362 6.23 -9.20 -17.32
C ASP A 362 7.57 -8.76 -17.94
N VAL A 363 8.55 -9.67 -17.93
CA VAL A 363 9.90 -9.41 -18.49
C VAL A 363 9.86 -8.97 -19.96
N ARG A 364 8.83 -9.37 -20.73
CA ARG A 364 8.67 -8.92 -22.12
C ARG A 364 8.20 -7.48 -22.18
N ALA A 365 7.21 -7.07 -21.37
CA ALA A 365 6.78 -5.68 -21.25
C ALA A 365 7.97 -4.79 -20.88
N ALA A 366 8.74 -5.18 -19.87
CA ALA A 366 9.95 -4.44 -19.47
C ALA A 366 10.99 -4.32 -20.60
N GLY A 367 11.16 -5.39 -21.40
CA GLY A 367 12.02 -5.38 -22.57
C GLY A 367 11.56 -4.40 -23.65
N LEU A 368 10.25 -4.39 -23.97
CA LEU A 368 9.65 -3.46 -24.92
C LEU A 368 9.68 -2.01 -24.41
N MET A 369 9.42 -1.79 -23.12
CA MET A 369 9.53 -0.50 -22.46
C MET A 369 10.95 0.06 -22.63
N GLY A 370 11.98 -0.74 -22.32
CA GLY A 370 13.37 -0.32 -22.50
C GLY A 370 13.70 0.05 -23.94
N GLN A 371 13.20 -0.70 -24.92
CA GLN A 371 13.39 -0.40 -26.34
C GLN A 371 12.65 0.88 -26.77
N LEU A 372 11.39 1.05 -26.37
CA LEU A 372 10.57 2.25 -26.64
C LEU A 372 11.20 3.49 -26.04
N ARG A 373 11.64 3.43 -24.78
CA ARG A 373 12.31 4.52 -24.09
C ARG A 373 13.55 4.99 -24.87
N ILE A 374 14.40 4.06 -25.31
CA ILE A 374 15.59 4.39 -26.09
C ILE A 374 15.22 4.97 -27.47
N ALA A 375 14.20 4.43 -28.13
CA ALA A 375 13.72 4.93 -29.41
C ALA A 375 13.17 6.37 -29.31
N LEU A 376 12.28 6.62 -28.33
CA LEU A 376 11.74 7.95 -28.04
C LEU A 376 12.87 8.95 -27.73
N ARG A 377 13.81 8.56 -26.87
CA ARG A 377 14.99 9.38 -26.55
C ARG A 377 15.83 9.69 -27.79
N ALA A 378 16.03 8.74 -28.68
CA ALA A 378 16.78 8.96 -29.92
C ALA A 378 16.05 9.95 -30.84
N TYR A 379 14.75 9.75 -31.09
CA TYR A 379 13.97 10.66 -31.94
C TYR A 379 13.87 12.07 -31.37
N ALA A 380 13.67 12.21 -30.05
CA ALA A 380 13.68 13.50 -29.38
C ALA A 380 15.04 14.19 -29.46
N SER A 381 16.14 13.44 -29.26
CA SER A 381 17.51 13.98 -29.33
C SER A 381 17.91 14.43 -30.74
N GLU A 382 17.28 13.87 -31.79
CA GLU A 382 17.41 14.36 -33.18
C GLU A 382 16.67 15.68 -33.42
N GLY A 383 15.82 16.12 -32.50
CA GLY A 383 15.04 17.37 -32.60
C GLY A 383 13.72 17.22 -33.37
N HIS A 384 13.17 16.01 -33.48
CA HIS A 384 11.83 15.82 -34.04
C HIS A 384 10.77 16.40 -33.09
N HIS A 385 9.70 16.95 -33.68
CA HIS A 385 8.56 17.52 -32.98
C HIS A 385 7.68 16.41 -32.33
N PRO A 386 6.89 16.69 -31.27
CA PRO A 386 6.10 15.68 -30.53
C PRO A 386 5.31 14.67 -31.36
N ASP A 387 4.61 15.14 -32.37
CA ASP A 387 3.82 14.34 -33.31
C ASP A 387 4.70 13.32 -34.05
N ALA A 388 5.82 13.78 -34.61
CA ALA A 388 6.75 12.94 -35.33
C ALA A 388 7.46 11.91 -34.42
N VAL A 389 7.75 12.28 -33.17
CA VAL A 389 8.34 11.36 -32.17
C VAL A 389 7.39 10.18 -31.91
N LEU A 390 6.11 10.45 -31.62
CA LEU A 390 5.14 9.39 -31.35
C LEU A 390 4.81 8.55 -32.59
N SER A 391 4.64 9.17 -33.78
CA SER A 391 4.39 8.39 -35.01
C SER A 391 5.57 7.47 -35.35
N ARG A 392 6.81 7.89 -35.12
CA ARG A 392 8.00 7.03 -35.31
C ARG A 392 8.08 5.93 -34.25
N ALA A 393 7.72 6.21 -33.00
CA ALA A 393 7.66 5.21 -31.94
C ALA A 393 6.59 4.16 -32.21
N SER A 394 5.40 4.55 -32.69
CA SER A 394 4.33 3.62 -33.07
C SER A 394 4.79 2.68 -34.19
N ARG A 395 5.41 3.23 -35.25
CA ARG A 395 5.98 2.41 -36.34
C ARG A 395 7.09 1.48 -35.87
N PHE A 396 7.94 1.94 -34.96
CA PHE A 396 9.01 1.13 -34.36
C PHE A 396 8.44 -0.07 -33.59
N LEU A 397 7.46 0.15 -32.72
CA LEU A 397 6.81 -0.92 -31.95
C LEU A 397 6.06 -1.90 -32.85
N ALA A 398 5.34 -1.39 -33.86
CA ALA A 398 4.72 -2.24 -34.86
C ALA A 398 5.74 -3.11 -35.60
N GLY A 399 6.91 -2.58 -35.95
CA GLY A 399 7.99 -3.34 -36.58
C GLY A 399 8.55 -4.45 -35.68
N ILE A 400 8.70 -4.22 -34.37
CA ILE A 400 9.09 -5.27 -33.41
C ILE A 400 8.03 -6.37 -33.37
N ASN A 401 6.76 -5.97 -33.25
CA ASN A 401 5.62 -6.88 -33.27
C ASN A 401 5.53 -7.67 -34.58
N GLU A 402 5.92 -7.13 -35.74
CA GLU A 402 5.93 -7.90 -36.99
C GLU A 402 7.10 -8.91 -37.06
N THR A 403 8.25 -8.56 -36.48
CA THR A 403 9.48 -9.36 -36.59
C THR A 403 9.47 -10.57 -35.66
N GLU A 404 8.94 -10.42 -34.44
CA GLU A 404 8.88 -11.49 -33.45
C GLU A 404 7.73 -12.50 -33.72
N PHE A 405 6.70 -12.12 -34.49
CA PHE A 405 5.43 -12.85 -34.61
C PHE A 405 5.21 -13.64 -35.91
N ARG A 406 6.27 -14.13 -36.56
CA ARG A 406 6.14 -15.09 -37.68
C ARG A 406 5.56 -16.47 -37.28
N GLY A 407 4.94 -16.61 -36.10
CA GLY A 407 4.50 -17.87 -35.50
C GLY A 407 3.04 -17.93 -35.02
N HIS A 408 2.59 -17.08 -34.09
CA HIS A 408 1.25 -17.17 -33.48
C HIS A 408 0.76 -15.77 -33.07
N GLY A 409 -0.30 -15.25 -33.70
CA GLY A 409 -0.78 -13.87 -33.58
C GLY A 409 -1.52 -13.51 -32.29
N GLU A 410 -1.11 -14.04 -31.13
CA GLU A 410 -1.84 -13.88 -29.86
C GLU A 410 -1.18 -12.92 -28.84
N ASP A 411 0.06 -12.44 -29.05
CA ASP A 411 0.73 -11.52 -28.08
C ASP A 411 1.14 -10.14 -28.68
N GLN A 412 0.37 -9.55 -29.60
CA GLN A 412 0.66 -8.17 -30.06
C GLN A 412 0.45 -7.19 -28.91
N ARG A 413 1.53 -6.52 -28.47
CA ARG A 413 1.48 -5.52 -27.40
C ARG A 413 1.43 -4.11 -27.94
N PHE A 414 0.72 -3.27 -27.22
CA PHE A 414 0.69 -1.82 -27.45
C PHE A 414 1.27 -1.09 -26.24
N ALA A 415 1.53 0.19 -26.40
CA ALA A 415 1.94 1.06 -25.31
C ALA A 415 1.16 2.38 -25.32
N THR A 416 0.74 2.85 -24.17
CA THR A 416 0.27 4.22 -24.02
C THR A 416 1.46 5.15 -23.78
N CYS A 417 1.41 6.38 -24.26
CA CYS A 417 2.49 7.34 -24.07
C CYS A 417 1.97 8.78 -24.12
N LEU A 418 2.45 9.62 -23.21
CA LEU A 418 2.31 11.06 -23.25
C LEU A 418 3.71 11.68 -23.38
N TYR A 419 3.88 12.51 -24.41
CA TYR A 419 5.13 13.20 -24.70
C TYR A 419 4.90 14.71 -24.64
N ILE A 420 5.69 15.42 -23.84
CA ILE A 420 5.51 16.84 -23.54
C ILE A 420 6.84 17.56 -23.74
N GLU A 421 6.91 18.51 -24.65
CA GLU A 421 8.05 19.44 -24.71
C GLU A 421 7.77 20.67 -23.88
N VAL A 422 8.66 20.92 -22.92
CA VAL A 422 8.59 22.04 -21.99
C VAL A 422 9.56 23.12 -22.42
N ASP A 423 9.04 24.32 -22.62
CA ASP A 423 9.82 25.54 -22.77
C ASP A 423 9.96 26.25 -21.41
N PRO A 424 11.13 26.16 -20.73
CA PRO A 424 11.29 26.69 -19.38
C PRO A 424 11.16 28.22 -19.32
N ALA A 425 11.46 28.92 -20.42
CA ALA A 425 11.42 30.38 -20.44
C ALA A 425 9.97 30.90 -20.46
N THR A 426 9.09 30.23 -21.20
CA THR A 426 7.71 30.68 -21.40
C THR A 426 6.69 29.93 -20.55
N GLY A 427 7.00 28.71 -20.13
CA GLY A 427 6.02 27.77 -19.56
C GLY A 427 5.16 27.07 -20.62
N LEU A 428 5.46 27.23 -21.91
CA LEU A 428 4.74 26.56 -22.99
C LEU A 428 5.02 25.06 -22.97
N LEU A 429 3.94 24.27 -23.06
CA LEU A 429 3.93 22.82 -23.14
C LEU A 429 3.36 22.42 -24.51
N ASP A 430 4.17 21.79 -25.35
CA ASP A 430 3.72 21.16 -26.61
C ASP A 430 3.52 19.65 -26.34
N ILE A 431 2.26 19.18 -26.34
CA ILE A 431 1.88 17.84 -25.86
C ILE A 431 1.36 16.98 -27.01
N ALA A 432 1.88 15.76 -27.16
CA ALA A 432 1.31 14.72 -28.00
C ALA A 432 0.95 13.50 -27.14
N ARG A 433 -0.22 12.90 -27.39
CA ARG A 433 -0.77 11.80 -26.59
C ARG A 433 -1.14 10.59 -27.43
N ALA A 434 -0.66 9.42 -27.04
CA ALA A 434 -0.99 8.12 -27.62
C ALA A 434 -1.71 7.26 -26.57
N GLY A 435 -3.05 7.33 -26.53
CA GLY A 435 -3.88 6.51 -25.64
C GLY A 435 -3.69 6.67 -24.13
N HIS A 436 -2.79 7.55 -23.67
CA HIS A 436 -2.45 7.75 -22.26
C HIS A 436 -3.51 8.62 -21.54
N PRO A 437 -3.61 8.61 -20.20
CA PRO A 437 -4.43 9.56 -19.45
C PRO A 437 -4.07 11.03 -19.74
N ASP A 438 -5.05 11.92 -19.60
CA ASP A 438 -4.84 13.36 -19.76
C ASP A 438 -4.03 13.95 -18.59
N PRO A 439 -3.19 14.98 -18.83
CA PRO A 439 -2.50 15.69 -17.76
C PRO A 439 -3.50 16.45 -16.87
N ALA A 440 -3.16 16.63 -15.60
CA ALA A 440 -3.89 17.51 -14.70
C ALA A 440 -3.03 18.70 -14.26
N ILE A 441 -3.64 19.86 -14.07
CA ILE A 441 -2.96 21.07 -13.61
C ILE A 441 -3.60 21.50 -12.29
N ARG A 442 -2.77 21.59 -11.25
CA ARG A 442 -3.08 22.33 -10.05
C ARG A 442 -2.82 23.80 -10.32
N MET A 443 -3.89 24.57 -10.33
CA MET A 443 -3.92 26.01 -10.55
C MET A 443 -3.33 26.74 -9.32
N SER A 444 -3.02 28.03 -9.50
CA SER A 444 -2.48 28.88 -8.43
C SER A 444 -3.47 29.11 -7.26
N ASP A 445 -4.77 28.97 -7.49
CA ASP A 445 -5.82 29.01 -6.45
C ASP A 445 -5.94 27.69 -5.65
N GLY A 446 -5.11 26.70 -5.99
CA GLY A 446 -5.07 25.39 -5.34
C GLY A 446 -5.94 24.32 -5.98
N THR A 447 -6.79 24.68 -6.94
CA THR A 447 -7.71 23.73 -7.57
C THR A 447 -7.08 22.90 -8.67
N MET A 448 -7.58 21.68 -8.86
CA MET A 448 -7.04 20.76 -9.84
C MET A 448 -8.00 20.57 -11.01
N LEU A 449 -7.50 20.87 -12.22
CA LEU A 449 -8.22 20.68 -13.48
C LEU A 449 -7.52 19.63 -14.34
N VAL A 450 -8.26 18.60 -14.74
CA VAL A 450 -7.80 17.71 -15.82
C VAL A 450 -7.85 18.50 -17.12
N ARG A 451 -6.78 18.46 -17.92
CA ARG A 451 -6.64 19.21 -19.18
C ARG A 451 -6.73 18.26 -20.35
N PRO A 452 -7.88 18.22 -21.05
CA PRO A 452 -8.03 17.39 -22.24
C PRO A 452 -6.96 17.73 -23.28
N THR A 453 -6.32 16.69 -23.81
CA THR A 453 -5.35 16.79 -24.88
C THR A 453 -5.79 15.94 -26.06
N ALA A 454 -5.66 16.50 -27.27
CA ALA A 454 -5.89 15.74 -28.48
C ALA A 454 -4.92 14.55 -28.51
N GLY A 455 -5.42 13.36 -28.84
CA GLY A 455 -4.63 12.14 -28.79
C GLY A 455 -4.99 11.16 -29.91
N GLY A 456 -4.04 10.27 -30.21
CA GLY A 456 -4.21 9.15 -31.13
C GLY A 456 -4.32 7.81 -30.41
N LEU A 457 -4.43 6.72 -31.18
CA LEU A 457 -4.44 5.35 -30.66
C LEU A 457 -3.13 5.01 -29.92
N PRO A 458 -3.15 4.08 -28.94
CA PRO A 458 -1.93 3.55 -28.36
C PRO A 458 -0.90 3.11 -29.42
N LEU A 459 0.37 3.28 -29.09
CA LEU A 459 1.50 2.95 -29.96
C LEU A 459 1.45 1.47 -30.35
N GLY A 460 1.79 1.16 -31.61
CA GLY A 460 1.93 -0.22 -32.08
C GLY A 460 0.62 -0.91 -32.51
N ILE A 461 -0.54 -0.26 -32.35
CA ILE A 461 -1.82 -0.74 -32.90
C ILE A 461 -1.89 -0.48 -34.40
N VAL A 462 -1.68 0.78 -34.81
CA VAL A 462 -1.61 1.19 -36.22
C VAL A 462 -0.26 1.90 -36.45
N PRO A 463 0.59 1.39 -37.38
CA PRO A 463 1.95 1.91 -37.56
C PRO A 463 2.03 3.38 -37.96
N ASP A 464 1.07 3.84 -38.77
CA ASP A 464 1.05 5.17 -39.38
C ASP A 464 -0.07 6.05 -38.78
N THR A 465 -0.24 5.99 -37.45
CA THR A 465 -1.14 6.91 -36.73
C THR A 465 -0.54 8.30 -36.62
N ASP A 466 -1.36 9.31 -36.91
CA ASP A 466 -1.06 10.71 -36.64
C ASP A 466 -1.40 11.03 -35.18
N TYR A 467 -0.51 11.76 -34.52
CA TYR A 467 -0.67 12.20 -33.14
C TYR A 467 -0.77 13.72 -33.08
N PRO A 468 -1.98 14.30 -32.92
CA PRO A 468 -2.14 15.75 -32.88
C PRO A 468 -1.42 16.35 -31.67
N THR A 469 -0.87 17.56 -31.83
CA THR A 469 -0.20 18.29 -30.75
C THR A 469 -1.16 19.30 -30.12
N THR A 470 -1.28 19.29 -28.79
CA THR A 470 -2.03 20.28 -28.00
C THR A 470 -1.06 21.20 -27.27
N ARG A 471 -1.31 22.51 -27.29
CA ARG A 471 -0.50 23.51 -26.60
C ARG A 471 -1.15 23.98 -25.31
N LEU A 472 -0.43 23.87 -24.20
CA LEU A 472 -0.83 24.42 -22.91
C LEU A 472 0.24 25.39 -22.41
N VAL A 473 -0.12 26.32 -21.54
CA VAL A 473 0.84 27.17 -20.83
C VAL A 473 0.71 26.86 -19.35
N LEU A 474 1.82 26.53 -18.72
CA LEU A 474 1.93 26.38 -17.27
C LEU A 474 2.33 27.74 -16.69
N GLU A 475 1.41 28.40 -16.01
CA GLU A 475 1.65 29.72 -15.42
C GLU A 475 2.50 29.61 -14.14
N PRO A 476 3.19 30.67 -13.71
CA PRO A 476 3.95 30.66 -12.47
C PRO A 476 3.07 30.29 -11.26
N GLY A 477 3.53 29.35 -10.43
CA GLY A 477 2.80 28.81 -9.29
C GLY A 477 1.83 27.67 -9.62
N GLU A 478 1.67 27.33 -10.91
CA GLU A 478 0.91 26.14 -11.32
C GLU A 478 1.79 24.88 -11.31
N THR A 479 1.16 23.74 -11.06
CA THR A 479 1.82 22.44 -11.05
C THR A 479 1.08 21.46 -11.95
N MET A 480 1.76 20.93 -12.96
CA MET A 480 1.26 19.85 -13.81
C MET A 480 1.56 18.49 -13.16
N MET A 481 0.58 17.60 -13.19
CA MET A 481 0.69 16.19 -12.82
C MET A 481 0.37 15.32 -14.04
N VAL A 482 1.25 14.36 -14.29
CA VAL A 482 1.03 13.26 -15.25
C VAL A 482 1.28 11.95 -14.54
N CYS A 483 0.48 10.94 -14.84
CA CYS A 483 0.58 9.63 -14.21
C CYS A 483 0.09 8.53 -15.14
N THR A 484 0.57 7.32 -14.89
CA THR A 484 0.00 6.10 -15.48
C THR A 484 -1.34 5.77 -14.83
N ASP A 485 -2.10 4.89 -15.48
CA ASP A 485 -3.43 4.46 -15.05
C ASP A 485 -3.41 3.71 -13.72
N GLY A 486 -2.32 3.03 -13.36
CA GLY A 486 -2.17 2.42 -12.06
C GLY A 486 -2.32 3.40 -10.88
N LEU A 487 -2.00 4.70 -11.04
CA LEU A 487 -2.33 5.69 -10.00
C LEU A 487 -3.84 5.94 -9.89
N ILE A 488 -4.56 5.86 -11.00
CA ILE A 488 -5.97 6.26 -11.11
C ILE A 488 -6.89 5.08 -10.78
N GLU A 489 -6.65 3.92 -11.39
CA GLU A 489 -7.56 2.77 -11.37
C GLU A 489 -7.34 1.83 -10.17
N THR A 490 -6.20 1.91 -9.49
CA THR A 490 -5.92 1.03 -8.35
C THR A 490 -6.94 1.20 -7.22
N GLY A 491 -7.41 0.06 -6.70
CA GLY A 491 -8.40 -0.01 -5.63
C GLY A 491 -9.83 -0.23 -6.12
N GLY A 492 -10.01 -0.61 -7.38
CA GLY A 492 -11.32 -0.80 -8.01
C GLY A 492 -11.98 0.51 -8.41
N HIS A 493 -11.17 1.56 -8.59
CA HIS A 493 -11.63 2.84 -9.12
C HIS A 493 -11.63 2.78 -10.65
N ASP A 494 -12.62 3.42 -11.27
CA ASP A 494 -12.56 3.76 -12.68
C ASP A 494 -11.85 5.11 -12.86
N LEU A 495 -11.63 5.53 -14.11
CA LEU A 495 -10.98 6.79 -14.45
C LEU A 495 -11.63 7.99 -13.72
N GLU A 496 -12.96 8.07 -13.66
CA GLU A 496 -13.68 9.21 -13.08
C GLU A 496 -13.53 9.27 -11.56
N THR A 497 -13.78 8.16 -10.88
CA THR A 497 -13.66 8.06 -9.41
C THR A 497 -12.20 8.15 -8.96
N GLY A 498 -11.26 7.66 -9.76
CA GLY A 498 -9.83 7.80 -9.54
C GLY A 498 -9.38 9.27 -9.63
N TRP A 499 -9.79 10.00 -10.67
CA TRP A 499 -9.50 11.44 -10.77
C TRP A 499 -10.13 12.25 -9.63
N ALA A 500 -11.35 11.92 -9.21
CA ALA A 500 -11.98 12.57 -8.06
C ALA A 500 -11.16 12.36 -6.77
N ARG A 501 -10.69 11.12 -6.53
CA ARG A 501 -9.80 10.80 -5.40
C ARG A 501 -8.50 11.61 -5.45
N LEU A 502 -7.86 11.67 -6.61
CA LEU A 502 -6.60 12.43 -6.78
C LEU A 502 -6.82 13.93 -6.58
N ARG A 503 -7.94 14.47 -7.07
CA ARG A 503 -8.34 15.86 -6.86
C ARG A 503 -8.41 16.21 -5.38
N ASP A 504 -9.10 15.42 -4.57
CA ASP A 504 -9.23 15.67 -3.12
C ASP A 504 -7.86 15.77 -2.43
N ILE A 505 -6.90 14.94 -2.84
CA ILE A 505 -5.54 14.93 -2.28
C ILE A 505 -4.76 16.18 -2.70
N VAL A 506 -4.79 16.51 -3.99
CA VAL A 506 -4.06 17.65 -4.56
C VAL A 506 -4.58 18.97 -4.03
N GLU A 507 -5.90 19.10 -3.84
CA GLU A 507 -6.55 20.32 -3.35
C GLU A 507 -6.42 20.48 -1.82
N ALA A 508 -6.38 19.37 -1.07
CA ALA A 508 -6.12 19.41 0.38
C ALA A 508 -4.65 19.70 0.74
N HIS A 509 -3.73 19.62 -0.24
CA HIS A 509 -2.31 19.81 0.01
C HIS A 509 -1.99 21.30 0.24
N GLU A 510 -1.62 21.65 1.47
CA GLU A 510 -1.18 22.99 1.84
C GLU A 510 0.22 23.30 1.28
N VAL A 511 0.37 24.46 0.64
CA VAL A 511 1.65 24.93 0.10
C VAL A 511 2.59 25.29 1.26
N GLY A 512 3.42 24.35 1.68
CA GLY A 512 4.66 24.63 2.42
C GLY A 512 5.79 25.04 1.46
N GLY A 513 6.99 25.37 1.95
CA GLY A 513 8.13 25.79 1.12
C GLY A 513 8.37 24.93 -0.13
N GLU A 514 8.81 25.58 -1.22
CA GLU A 514 8.62 25.17 -2.62
C GLU A 514 9.16 23.76 -2.97
N ASP A 515 10.36 23.39 -2.53
CA ASP A 515 10.95 22.07 -2.87
C ASP A 515 10.42 20.90 -2.02
N GLU A 516 10.27 21.06 -0.70
CA GLU A 516 9.73 20.01 0.17
C GLU A 516 8.21 19.81 -0.04
N SER A 517 7.52 20.77 -0.64
CA SER A 517 6.09 20.68 -0.91
C SER A 517 5.76 19.70 -2.05
N LEU A 518 6.53 19.73 -3.15
CA LEU A 518 6.26 18.91 -4.32
C LEU A 518 6.58 17.43 -4.08
N GLU A 519 7.68 17.14 -3.38
CA GLU A 519 8.05 15.79 -2.98
C GLU A 519 7.01 15.17 -2.04
N ARG A 520 6.50 15.95 -1.07
CA ARG A 520 5.41 15.50 -0.18
C ARG A 520 4.10 15.28 -0.92
N LEU A 521 3.80 16.07 -1.94
CA LEU A 521 2.62 15.84 -2.79
C LEU A 521 2.76 14.53 -3.56
N ALA A 522 3.93 14.27 -4.16
CA ALA A 522 4.20 13.01 -4.86
C ALA A 522 4.06 11.80 -3.93
N ASP A 523 4.58 11.91 -2.69
CA ASP A 523 4.43 10.86 -1.67
C ASP A 523 2.95 10.69 -1.26
N ALA A 524 2.20 11.77 -1.07
CA ALA A 524 0.79 11.72 -0.70
C ALA A 524 -0.08 11.04 -1.77
N LEU A 525 0.17 11.34 -3.05
CA LEU A 525 -0.52 10.72 -4.19
C LEU A 525 -0.32 9.20 -4.21
N VAL A 526 0.93 8.76 -4.03
CA VAL A 526 1.27 7.33 -3.97
C VAL A 526 0.67 6.66 -2.73
N GLN A 527 0.76 7.31 -1.56
CA GLN A 527 0.24 6.76 -0.31
C GLN A 527 -1.28 6.63 -0.32
N ALA A 528 -2.01 7.51 -1.00
CA ALA A 528 -3.46 7.43 -1.06
C ALA A 528 -4.00 6.18 -1.79
N VAL A 529 -3.18 5.55 -2.63
CA VAL A 529 -3.48 4.24 -3.23
C VAL A 529 -3.49 3.14 -2.17
N HIS A 530 -2.78 3.34 -1.06
CA HIS A 530 -2.77 2.44 0.09
C HIS A 530 -3.99 2.79 0.96
N GLY A 531 -5.13 2.14 0.71
CA GLY A 531 -6.31 2.32 1.57
C GLY A 531 -5.97 2.11 3.07
N PRO A 532 -6.75 2.70 4.01
CA PRO A 532 -6.49 2.52 5.43
C PRO A 532 -6.46 1.03 5.80
N PRO A 533 -5.61 0.61 6.76
CA PRO A 533 -5.54 -0.78 7.20
C PRO A 533 -6.95 -1.22 7.67
N SER A 534 -7.61 -2.05 6.86
CA SER A 534 -8.97 -2.48 7.17
C SER A 534 -8.92 -3.52 8.28
N HIS A 535 -9.38 -3.16 9.48
CA HIS A 535 -9.41 -4.00 10.68
C HIS A 535 -10.43 -5.17 10.61
N HIS A 536 -10.94 -5.54 9.42
CA HIS A 536 -12.06 -6.48 9.26
C HIS A 536 -11.75 -7.73 8.44
N THR A 537 -10.48 -8.04 8.17
CA THR A 537 -10.08 -9.34 7.62
C THR A 537 -8.81 -9.83 8.28
N THR A 538 -8.89 -10.97 8.98
CA THR A 538 -7.72 -11.64 9.59
C THR A 538 -6.89 -12.32 8.50
N GLY A 539 -6.00 -11.53 7.91
CA GLY A 539 -4.91 -11.95 7.02
C GLY A 539 -4.08 -10.72 6.66
N PRO A 540 -2.74 -10.81 6.49
CA PRO A 540 -1.97 -9.67 6.01
C PRO A 540 -2.52 -9.27 4.64
N LEU A 541 -2.90 -8.00 4.51
CA LEU A 541 -3.39 -7.42 3.26
C LEU A 541 -2.41 -7.84 2.15
N VAL A 542 -2.92 -8.55 1.14
CA VAL A 542 -2.25 -8.55 -0.16
C VAL A 542 -2.23 -7.08 -0.55
N ASP A 543 -1.04 -6.53 -0.75
CA ASP A 543 -0.84 -5.24 -1.40
C ASP A 543 -1.65 -5.33 -2.71
N ARG A 544 -2.86 -4.76 -2.74
CA ARG A 544 -3.77 -4.85 -3.90
C ARG A 544 -3.30 -3.85 -4.94
N ARG A 545 -2.06 -4.00 -5.37
CA ARG A 545 -1.53 -3.29 -6.53
C ARG A 545 -1.78 -4.19 -7.72
N GLU A 546 -2.71 -3.76 -8.54
CA GLU A 546 -3.08 -4.45 -9.76
C GLU A 546 -2.16 -4.04 -10.91
N ASP A 547 -1.53 -2.86 -10.83
CA ASP A 547 -0.61 -2.33 -11.83
C ASP A 547 0.54 -1.50 -11.24
N ASP A 548 1.52 -1.15 -12.07
CA ASP A 548 2.61 -0.24 -11.73
C ASP A 548 2.11 1.19 -11.63
N ILE A 549 2.88 2.04 -10.95
CA ILE A 549 2.54 3.45 -10.81
C ILE A 549 3.77 4.28 -11.16
N ALA A 550 3.66 5.09 -12.21
CA ALA A 550 4.54 6.20 -12.49
C ALA A 550 3.79 7.52 -12.31
N VAL A 551 4.42 8.47 -11.60
CA VAL A 551 3.90 9.83 -11.40
C VAL A 551 5.02 10.81 -11.64
N LEU A 552 4.73 11.87 -12.40
CA LEU A 552 5.62 12.99 -12.63
C LEU A 552 4.88 14.31 -12.39
N LEU A 553 5.45 15.12 -11.52
CA LEU A 553 4.99 16.46 -11.17
C LEU A 553 5.99 17.49 -11.70
N LEU A 554 5.49 18.52 -12.38
CA LEU A 554 6.27 19.67 -12.85
C LEU A 554 5.63 20.94 -12.28
N SER A 555 6.35 21.66 -11.43
CA SER A 555 5.92 22.93 -10.88
C SER A 555 6.70 24.07 -11.51
N ARG A 556 6.03 25.14 -11.93
CA ARG A 556 6.72 26.36 -12.39
C ARG A 556 6.85 27.30 -11.20
N GLU A 557 8.08 27.66 -10.87
CA GLU A 557 8.36 28.52 -9.72
C GLU A 557 7.62 29.87 -9.85
N GLY A 558 7.03 30.31 -8.74
CA GLY A 558 6.34 31.58 -8.65
C GLY A 558 7.34 32.73 -8.70
N GLY A 559 7.65 33.24 -9.89
CA GLY A 559 8.50 34.41 -10.04
C GLY A 559 7.87 35.64 -9.38
N SER A 560 8.41 36.06 -8.22
CA SER A 560 8.43 37.49 -7.90
C SER A 560 9.23 38.16 -9.02
N CYS A 561 8.55 38.81 -9.95
CA CYS A 561 9.23 39.65 -10.93
C CYS A 561 10.05 40.68 -10.16
N GLY A 562 11.37 40.51 -10.17
CA GLY A 562 12.34 41.49 -9.73
C GLY A 562 12.25 42.72 -10.62
N VAL A 563 11.29 43.59 -10.35
CA VAL A 563 11.26 44.96 -10.83
C VAL A 563 11.14 45.81 -9.57
N GLY A 564 12.17 46.62 -9.33
CA GLY A 564 12.48 47.19 -8.02
C GLY A 564 11.33 47.91 -7.33
N ALA A 565 11.25 47.76 -6.00
CA ALA A 565 10.70 48.71 -5.04
C ALA A 565 9.49 49.57 -5.48
N GLY A 566 8.52 48.95 -6.16
CA GLY A 566 7.30 49.58 -6.63
C GLY A 566 6.23 48.50 -6.79
N GLY A 567 5.75 48.00 -5.66
CA GLY A 567 4.80 46.89 -5.59
C GLY A 567 3.52 47.17 -6.37
N LEU A 568 3.42 46.57 -7.55
CA LEU A 568 2.14 46.10 -8.05
C LEU A 568 1.82 44.82 -7.28
N PRO A 569 0.62 44.68 -6.67
CA PRO A 569 0.25 43.45 -6.01
C PRO A 569 0.36 42.28 -7.00
N ALA A 570 0.79 41.12 -6.51
CA ALA A 570 0.79 39.89 -7.32
C ALA A 570 -0.59 39.75 -8.00
N PRO A 571 -0.65 39.39 -9.30
CA PRO A 571 -1.92 39.19 -9.97
C PRO A 571 -2.76 38.21 -9.14
N GLN A 572 -4.02 38.57 -8.87
CA GLN A 572 -4.95 37.68 -8.18
C GLN A 572 -5.01 36.34 -8.94
N PRO A 573 -5.05 35.19 -8.26
CA PRO A 573 -5.11 33.90 -8.92
C PRO A 573 -6.40 33.83 -9.75
N VAL A 574 -6.26 33.80 -11.08
CA VAL A 574 -7.37 33.65 -12.02
C VAL A 574 -7.33 32.22 -12.53
N ARG A 575 -8.40 31.46 -12.29
CA ARG A 575 -8.59 30.16 -12.91
C ARG A 575 -9.15 30.39 -14.31
N ARG A 576 -8.41 30.00 -15.35
CA ARG A 576 -8.76 30.26 -16.75
C ARG A 576 -8.77 28.99 -17.59
N THR A 577 -9.78 28.84 -18.45
CA THR A 577 -9.76 27.86 -19.55
C THR A 577 -10.05 28.55 -20.88
N VAL A 578 -9.47 28.00 -21.95
CA VAL A 578 -9.64 28.48 -23.33
C VAL A 578 -9.87 27.26 -24.21
N LEU A 579 -10.92 27.30 -25.04
CA LEU A 579 -11.27 26.24 -25.97
C LEU A 579 -11.69 26.85 -27.31
N SER A 580 -11.15 26.31 -28.40
CA SER A 580 -11.62 26.62 -29.76
C SER A 580 -12.47 25.45 -30.26
N VAL A 581 -13.69 25.75 -30.71
CA VAL A 581 -14.62 24.78 -31.28
C VAL A 581 -14.75 25.07 -32.77
N ALA A 582 -14.22 24.18 -33.59
CA ALA A 582 -14.25 24.34 -35.04
C ALA A 582 -15.66 24.14 -35.60
N GLN A 583 -16.04 24.91 -36.61
CA GLN A 583 -17.36 24.78 -37.26
C GLN A 583 -17.60 23.36 -37.85
N ALA A 584 -16.53 22.70 -38.30
CA ALA A 584 -16.58 21.37 -38.86
C ALA A 584 -16.77 20.24 -37.82
N GLU A 585 -16.67 20.54 -36.52
CA GLU A 585 -16.66 19.56 -35.42
C GLU A 585 -17.72 19.87 -34.34
N PRO A 586 -19.02 19.96 -34.68
CA PRO A 586 -20.08 20.35 -33.74
C PRO A 586 -20.24 19.39 -32.54
N GLU A 587 -19.74 18.16 -32.62
CA GLU A 587 -19.63 17.23 -31.49
C GLU A 587 -18.80 17.79 -30.32
N ARG A 588 -17.88 18.73 -30.58
CA ARG A 588 -17.03 19.36 -29.57
C ARG A 588 -17.76 20.37 -28.68
N ILE A 589 -19.02 20.67 -28.95
CA ILE A 589 -19.89 21.38 -27.98
C ILE A 589 -19.98 20.57 -26.67
N ALA A 590 -19.93 19.23 -26.74
CA ALA A 590 -19.88 18.39 -25.55
C ALA A 590 -18.59 18.59 -24.73
N GLU A 591 -17.48 18.89 -25.39
CA GLU A 591 -16.21 19.23 -24.75
C GLU A 591 -16.31 20.58 -24.04
N ALA A 592 -16.90 21.59 -24.68
CA ALA A 592 -17.15 22.90 -24.07
C ALA A 592 -17.99 22.79 -22.80
N ARG A 593 -19.09 22.02 -22.83
CA ARG A 593 -19.92 21.78 -21.64
C ARG A 593 -19.16 21.11 -20.51
N ARG A 594 -18.32 20.12 -20.84
CA ARG A 594 -17.51 19.39 -19.86
C ARG A 594 -16.46 20.30 -19.22
N GLN A 595 -15.72 21.08 -20.01
CA GLN A 595 -14.73 22.00 -19.48
C GLN A 595 -15.33 23.05 -18.53
N ILE A 596 -16.50 23.59 -18.85
CA ILE A 596 -17.19 24.53 -17.95
C ILE A 596 -17.59 23.85 -16.64
N ARG A 597 -18.09 22.62 -16.70
CA ARG A 597 -18.40 21.83 -15.51
C ARG A 597 -17.16 21.54 -14.67
N ASP A 598 -16.04 21.20 -15.30
CA ASP A 598 -14.78 20.91 -14.62
C ASP A 598 -14.20 22.17 -13.96
N VAL A 599 -14.25 23.32 -14.65
CA VAL A 599 -13.81 24.61 -14.11
C VAL A 599 -14.68 25.06 -12.93
N LEU A 600 -15.97 24.69 -12.91
CA LEU A 600 -16.92 25.02 -11.85
C LEU A 600 -17.13 23.89 -10.82
N HIS A 601 -16.29 22.85 -10.79
CA HIS A 601 -16.54 21.66 -9.97
C HIS A 601 -16.66 21.94 -8.46
N ASP A 602 -16.02 23.00 -7.98
CA ASP A 602 -16.02 23.44 -6.58
C ASP A 602 -16.91 24.68 -6.33
N TRP A 603 -17.73 25.06 -7.32
CA TRP A 603 -18.69 26.17 -7.23
C TRP A 603 -19.82 25.85 -6.25
N ALA A 604 -20.20 26.82 -5.42
CA ALA A 604 -21.12 26.57 -4.30
C ALA A 604 -22.56 26.19 -4.70
N ASP A 605 -23.06 26.70 -5.83
CA ASP A 605 -24.44 26.50 -6.28
C ASP A 605 -24.50 25.60 -7.55
N PRO A 606 -24.97 24.34 -7.44
CA PRO A 606 -25.10 23.44 -8.57
C PRO A 606 -26.04 23.96 -9.68
N ASP A 607 -27.09 24.71 -9.33
CA ASP A 607 -28.06 25.23 -10.30
C ASP A 607 -27.41 26.31 -11.18
N GLN A 608 -26.48 27.09 -10.63
CA GLN A 608 -25.66 28.03 -11.40
C GLN A 608 -24.69 27.31 -12.33
N VAL A 609 -24.15 26.15 -11.94
CA VAL A 609 -23.30 25.34 -12.82
C VAL A 609 -24.08 24.83 -14.03
N ASP A 610 -25.27 24.27 -13.80
CA ASP A 610 -26.13 23.81 -14.90
C ASP A 610 -26.59 24.98 -15.80
N SER A 611 -26.85 26.15 -15.20
CA SER A 611 -27.15 27.38 -15.94
C SER A 611 -25.98 27.84 -16.81
N ALA A 612 -24.75 27.84 -16.29
CA ALA A 612 -23.55 28.18 -17.05
C ALA A 612 -23.34 27.23 -18.23
N VAL A 613 -23.48 25.92 -18.00
CA VAL A 613 -23.35 24.88 -19.04
C VAL A 613 -24.40 25.07 -20.14
N LEU A 614 -25.64 25.37 -19.77
CA LEU A 614 -26.72 25.65 -20.72
C LEU A 614 -26.42 26.89 -21.57
N MET A 615 -26.05 28.01 -20.92
CA MET A 615 -25.72 29.26 -21.61
C MET A 615 -24.56 29.09 -22.58
N VAL A 616 -23.49 28.40 -22.18
CA VAL A 616 -22.36 28.09 -23.06
C VAL A 616 -22.78 27.22 -24.24
N SER A 617 -23.60 26.19 -24.01
CA SER A 617 -24.10 25.34 -25.09
C SER A 617 -24.89 26.15 -26.11
N GLU A 618 -25.74 27.08 -25.67
CA GLU A 618 -26.52 27.95 -26.55
C GLU A 618 -25.63 28.97 -27.30
N MET A 619 -24.69 29.60 -26.61
CA MET A 619 -23.77 30.58 -27.21
C MET A 619 -22.88 29.94 -28.28
N VAL A 620 -22.25 28.81 -27.98
CA VAL A 620 -21.40 28.10 -28.95
C VAL A 620 -22.25 27.60 -30.12
N THR A 621 -23.42 27.01 -29.86
CA THR A 621 -24.33 26.57 -30.94
C THR A 621 -24.74 27.74 -31.84
N ASN A 622 -25.01 28.91 -31.26
CA ASN A 622 -25.37 30.11 -32.01
C ASN A 622 -24.23 30.54 -32.93
N VAL A 623 -22.97 30.49 -32.48
CA VAL A 623 -21.80 30.76 -33.32
C VAL A 623 -21.71 29.75 -34.47
N LEU A 624 -21.71 28.45 -34.17
CA LEU A 624 -21.50 27.42 -35.19
C LEU A 624 -22.62 27.36 -36.25
N MET A 625 -23.85 27.68 -35.86
CA MET A 625 -25.02 27.63 -36.74
C MET A 625 -25.24 28.91 -37.56
N HIS A 626 -24.70 30.05 -37.13
CA HIS A 626 -25.00 31.35 -37.71
C HIS A 626 -23.77 32.14 -38.16
N THR A 627 -22.57 31.59 -38.00
CA THR A 627 -21.32 32.15 -38.50
C THR A 627 -20.53 31.11 -39.28
N ASP A 628 -19.67 31.56 -40.18
CA ASP A 628 -18.78 30.71 -40.99
C ASP A 628 -17.39 30.53 -40.33
N GLY A 629 -17.32 30.62 -39.01
CA GLY A 629 -16.07 30.64 -38.24
C GLY A 629 -16.12 29.80 -36.97
N ASP A 630 -14.93 29.57 -36.40
CA ASP A 630 -14.76 28.82 -35.17
C ASP A 630 -15.22 29.63 -33.95
N ALA A 631 -15.78 28.95 -32.94
CA ALA A 631 -16.14 29.57 -31.69
C ALA A 631 -14.96 29.51 -30.70
N LEU A 632 -14.51 30.67 -30.21
CA LEU A 632 -13.49 30.74 -29.16
C LEU A 632 -14.17 30.98 -27.81
N LEU A 633 -14.17 29.96 -26.95
CA LEU A 633 -14.65 30.01 -25.57
C LEU A 633 -13.49 30.36 -24.63
N VAL A 634 -13.67 31.39 -23.81
CA VAL A 634 -12.78 31.73 -22.70
C VAL A 634 -13.62 31.82 -21.43
N ALA A 635 -13.25 31.06 -20.40
CA ALA A 635 -13.89 31.17 -19.09
C ALA A 635 -12.86 31.49 -18.02
N GLU A 636 -13.15 32.50 -17.20
CA GLU A 636 -12.26 33.04 -16.18
C GLU A 636 -13.01 33.14 -14.85
N ILE A 637 -12.48 32.49 -13.82
CA ILE A 637 -12.94 32.63 -12.43
C ILE A 637 -11.95 33.50 -11.67
N SER A 638 -12.49 34.51 -11.00
CA SER A 638 -11.74 35.48 -10.20
C SER A 638 -12.40 35.69 -8.84
N GLY A 639 -11.63 36.08 -7.83
CA GLY A 639 -12.11 36.32 -6.47
C GLY A 639 -11.88 35.17 -5.51
N GLU A 640 -12.21 35.39 -4.23
CA GLU A 640 -12.07 34.39 -3.17
C GLU A 640 -13.30 33.47 -3.10
N ARG A 641 -13.09 32.22 -2.68
CA ARG A 641 -14.15 31.21 -2.53
C ARG A 641 -15.30 31.75 -1.67
N GLY A 642 -16.53 31.68 -2.18
CA GLY A 642 -17.73 32.26 -1.57
C GLY A 642 -18.13 33.65 -2.08
N ALA A 643 -17.25 34.31 -2.85
CA ALA A 643 -17.50 35.60 -3.50
C ALA A 643 -16.89 35.64 -4.93
N ARG A 644 -16.74 34.46 -5.55
CA ARG A 644 -16.13 34.32 -6.88
C ARG A 644 -17.05 34.86 -7.97
N ARG A 645 -16.45 35.38 -9.04
CA ARG A 645 -17.12 35.70 -10.29
C ARG A 645 -16.55 34.82 -11.38
N ILE A 646 -17.43 34.12 -12.10
CA ILE A 646 -17.08 33.52 -13.39
C ILE A 646 -17.54 34.45 -14.50
N ARG A 647 -16.64 34.75 -15.43
CA ARG A 647 -16.95 35.40 -16.70
C ARG A 647 -16.67 34.41 -17.82
N VAL A 648 -17.64 34.25 -18.72
CA VAL A 648 -17.49 33.40 -19.90
C VAL A 648 -17.72 34.24 -21.14
N ASP A 649 -16.72 34.26 -22.01
CA ASP A 649 -16.72 34.94 -23.31
C ASP A 649 -16.74 33.88 -24.43
N VAL A 650 -17.62 34.05 -25.41
CA VAL A 650 -17.66 33.27 -26.65
C VAL A 650 -17.50 34.24 -27.82
N ALA A 651 -16.36 34.17 -28.48
CA ALA A 651 -16.03 35.01 -29.62
C ALA A 651 -16.26 34.29 -30.95
N ASP A 652 -16.67 35.06 -31.95
CA ASP A 652 -16.85 34.65 -33.33
C ASP A 652 -16.40 35.74 -34.29
N SER A 653 -16.24 35.40 -35.58
CA SER A 653 -15.74 36.31 -36.62
C SER A 653 -16.85 37.09 -37.34
N SER A 654 -18.07 37.14 -36.80
CA SER A 654 -19.21 37.87 -37.39
C SER A 654 -19.44 39.22 -36.71
N ASP A 655 -19.66 40.25 -37.54
CA ASP A 655 -20.00 41.60 -37.07
C ASP A 655 -21.52 41.78 -36.81
N GLU A 656 -22.35 40.76 -37.08
CA GLU A 656 -23.81 40.87 -36.90
C GLU A 656 -24.20 40.80 -35.42
N LEU A 657 -24.84 41.83 -34.87
CA LEU A 657 -25.32 41.79 -33.49
C LEU A 657 -26.42 40.73 -33.28
N PRO A 658 -26.42 40.00 -32.14
CA PRO A 658 -27.50 39.07 -31.81
C PRO A 658 -28.85 39.79 -31.70
N HIS A 659 -29.83 39.39 -32.50
CA HIS A 659 -31.19 39.94 -32.43
C HIS A 659 -32.11 39.06 -31.59
N ARG A 660 -32.83 39.68 -30.63
CA ARG A 660 -33.84 39.00 -29.81
C ARG A 660 -34.97 38.49 -30.71
N ARG A 661 -35.13 37.17 -30.78
CA ARG A 661 -36.28 36.52 -31.44
C ARG A 661 -37.27 36.13 -30.35
N CYS A 662 -38.58 36.26 -30.62
CA CYS A 662 -39.63 35.72 -29.74
C CYS A 662 -40.01 34.33 -30.26
N PRO A 663 -39.49 33.23 -29.70
CA PRO A 663 -39.78 31.88 -30.18
C PRO A 663 -41.18 31.49 -29.69
N GLY A 664 -41.98 30.81 -30.53
CA GLY A 664 -43.22 30.16 -30.06
C GLY A 664 -42.91 29.00 -29.10
N GLU A 665 -43.91 28.52 -28.34
CA GLU A 665 -43.75 27.48 -27.29
C GLU A 665 -43.03 26.20 -27.76
N LEU A 666 -43.07 25.89 -29.06
CA LEU A 666 -42.48 24.71 -29.70
C LEU A 666 -41.24 25.00 -30.57
N ALA A 667 -40.73 26.23 -30.63
CA ALA A 667 -39.59 26.58 -31.48
C ALA A 667 -38.26 26.11 -30.86
N SER A 668 -37.47 25.38 -31.64
CA SER A 668 -36.18 24.78 -31.26
C SER A 668 -34.96 25.71 -31.44
N SER A 669 -35.16 26.96 -31.90
CA SER A 669 -34.09 27.96 -32.08
C SER A 669 -34.56 29.35 -31.63
N GLY A 670 -33.61 30.23 -31.29
CA GLY A 670 -33.88 31.62 -30.91
C GLY A 670 -34.10 31.90 -29.42
N ARG A 671 -33.83 30.93 -28.53
CA ARG A 671 -33.96 31.09 -27.06
C ARG A 671 -32.69 31.59 -26.37
N GLY A 672 -31.54 31.55 -27.03
CA GLY A 672 -30.23 31.84 -26.40
C GLY A 672 -30.17 33.18 -25.64
N LEU A 673 -30.65 34.27 -26.24
CA LEU A 673 -30.67 35.59 -25.56
C LEU A 673 -31.66 35.63 -24.38
N VAL A 674 -32.80 34.92 -24.47
CA VAL A 674 -33.76 34.84 -23.37
C VAL A 674 -33.19 34.02 -22.21
N LEU A 675 -32.42 32.97 -22.50
CA LEU A 675 -31.74 32.17 -21.47
C LEU A 675 -30.65 32.99 -20.77
N LEU A 676 -29.85 33.77 -21.51
CA LEU A 676 -28.87 34.70 -20.95
C LEU A 676 -29.54 35.75 -20.05
N GLU A 677 -30.63 36.37 -20.48
CA GLU A 677 -31.39 37.34 -19.69
C GLU A 677 -31.97 36.76 -18.39
N LEU A 678 -32.37 35.49 -18.38
CA LEU A 678 -33.00 34.84 -17.23
C LEU A 678 -32.00 34.26 -16.22
N LEU A 679 -30.85 33.80 -16.70
CA LEU A 679 -29.92 32.98 -15.92
C LEU A 679 -28.61 33.69 -15.57
N ALA A 680 -28.17 34.68 -16.34
CA ALA A 680 -26.93 35.39 -16.07
C ALA A 680 -27.12 36.51 -15.03
N GLY A 681 -26.10 36.75 -14.21
CA GLY A 681 -26.06 37.93 -13.33
C GLY A 681 -25.79 39.22 -14.13
N ALA A 682 -24.97 39.11 -15.18
CA ALA A 682 -24.77 40.15 -16.19
C ALA A 682 -24.43 39.47 -17.53
N TRP A 683 -24.77 40.10 -18.65
CA TRP A 683 -24.36 39.62 -19.98
C TRP A 683 -24.24 40.80 -20.95
N GLY A 684 -23.49 40.61 -22.03
CA GLY A 684 -23.27 41.62 -23.04
C GLY A 684 -22.63 41.10 -24.32
N VAL A 685 -22.39 42.01 -25.25
CA VAL A 685 -21.72 41.73 -26.53
C VAL A 685 -20.69 42.83 -26.78
N ASP A 686 -19.42 42.45 -26.88
CA ASP A 686 -18.32 43.37 -27.14
C ASP A 686 -17.83 43.17 -28.58
N PRO A 687 -17.77 44.22 -29.42
CA PRO A 687 -17.15 44.12 -30.73
C PRO A 687 -15.64 43.87 -30.60
N ARG A 688 -15.14 42.90 -31.36
CA ARG A 688 -13.70 42.62 -31.55
C ARG A 688 -13.33 43.13 -32.93
N GLY A 689 -12.09 43.56 -33.14
CA GLY A 689 -11.71 44.22 -34.41
C GLY A 689 -12.10 43.46 -35.68
N ASP A 690 -12.18 42.13 -35.62
CA ASP A 690 -12.58 41.19 -36.67
C ASP A 690 -13.75 40.26 -36.25
N GLY A 691 -14.70 40.76 -35.45
CA GLY A 691 -15.91 40.02 -35.08
C GLY A 691 -16.57 40.52 -33.79
N LYS A 692 -17.13 39.62 -32.99
CA LYS A 692 -17.75 39.98 -31.70
C LYS A 692 -17.49 38.91 -30.63
N SER A 693 -17.64 39.30 -29.38
CA SER A 693 -17.57 38.43 -28.20
C SER A 693 -18.86 38.58 -27.40
N THR A 694 -19.69 37.53 -27.38
CA THR A 694 -20.84 37.48 -26.48
C THR A 694 -20.37 36.95 -25.14
N TRP A 695 -20.78 37.56 -24.03
CA TRP A 695 -20.29 37.17 -22.71
C TRP A 695 -21.39 37.16 -21.66
N PHE A 696 -21.20 36.36 -20.61
CA PHE A 696 -22.02 36.39 -19.40
C PHE A 696 -21.18 36.24 -18.13
N GLU A 697 -21.76 36.66 -17.02
CA GLU A 697 -21.17 36.57 -15.69
C GLU A 697 -22.14 35.92 -14.69
N LEU A 698 -21.58 35.09 -13.82
CA LEU A 698 -22.26 34.55 -12.63
C LEU A 698 -21.44 34.88 -11.39
N TYR A 699 -22.14 35.02 -10.26
CA TYR A 699 -21.59 35.47 -8.99
C TYR A 699 -21.91 34.46 -7.89
N GLU A 700 -20.86 33.91 -7.29
CA GLU A 700 -20.96 33.03 -6.14
C GLU A 700 -21.35 33.87 -4.92
N GLY A 701 -22.47 33.55 -4.28
CA GLY A 701 -22.97 34.26 -3.10
C GLY A 701 -24.01 35.36 -3.36
N ALA A 702 -24.41 35.61 -4.60
CA ALA A 702 -25.53 36.52 -4.93
C ALA A 702 -26.91 35.85 -4.71
N GLY A 703 -27.13 35.29 -3.52
CA GLY A 703 -28.41 34.78 -3.06
C GLY A 703 -29.33 35.89 -2.54
N GLU A 704 -29.47 37.01 -3.26
CA GLU A 704 -30.54 38.00 -3.09
C GLU A 704 -30.51 38.97 -4.29
N ALA A 705 -31.37 38.72 -5.27
CA ALA A 705 -31.50 39.56 -6.45
C ALA A 705 -31.96 40.99 -6.06
N VAL A 706 -31.10 41.98 -6.27
CA VAL A 706 -31.55 43.33 -6.62
C VAL A 706 -32.09 43.24 -8.04
N GLY A 707 -33.36 43.60 -8.24
CA GLY A 707 -34.07 43.51 -9.52
C GLY A 707 -33.36 44.24 -10.67
N PRO A 708 -33.72 43.92 -11.93
CA PRO A 708 -32.95 44.30 -13.10
C PRO A 708 -32.91 45.82 -13.26
N ALA A 709 -31.72 46.40 -13.15
CA ALA A 709 -31.45 47.73 -13.66
C ALA A 709 -31.30 47.63 -15.19
N GLY A 710 -32.28 48.18 -15.92
CA GLY A 710 -32.22 48.30 -17.38
C GLY A 710 -31.02 49.14 -17.86
N PRO A 711 -30.67 49.06 -19.15
CA PRO A 711 -29.43 49.61 -19.66
C PRO A 711 -29.43 51.13 -19.60
N VAL A 712 -28.39 51.71 -18.96
CA VAL A 712 -28.08 53.13 -19.08
C VAL A 712 -27.36 53.33 -20.41
N SER A 713 -28.10 53.72 -21.44
CA SER A 713 -27.54 54.23 -22.69
C SER A 713 -26.98 55.64 -22.45
N SER A 714 -25.66 55.80 -22.58
CA SER A 714 -25.00 57.10 -22.59
C SER A 714 -24.90 57.64 -24.01
N GLU A 715 -25.87 58.45 -24.44
CA GLU A 715 -25.72 59.38 -25.56
C GLU A 715 -26.42 60.72 -25.25
N PRO A 716 -25.94 61.87 -25.76
CA PRO A 716 -26.35 63.20 -25.32
C PRO A 716 -27.62 63.70 -26.04
N GLU A 717 -28.52 64.33 -25.28
CA GLU A 717 -29.78 64.92 -25.76
C GLU A 717 -29.58 66.05 -26.79
N PRO A 718 -30.42 66.16 -27.83
CA PRO A 718 -30.63 67.39 -28.57
C PRO A 718 -31.84 68.18 -28.02
N ASP A 719 -31.68 69.51 -27.94
CA ASP A 719 -32.69 70.48 -27.51
C ASP A 719 -34.01 70.40 -28.33
N PRO A 720 -35.19 70.60 -27.71
CA PRO A 720 -36.48 70.58 -28.40
C PRO A 720 -36.87 71.96 -28.97
N GLU A 721 -37.32 71.96 -30.24
CA GLU A 721 -38.03 73.07 -30.86
C GLU A 721 -39.41 73.31 -30.20
N SER A 722 -39.67 74.58 -29.93
CA SER A 722 -40.90 75.15 -29.38
C SER A 722 -42.01 75.28 -30.43
N GLU A 723 -43.23 74.86 -30.10
CA GLU A 723 -44.47 75.34 -30.73
C GLU A 723 -45.29 76.21 -29.74
N PRO A 724 -46.14 77.12 -30.25
CA PRO A 724 -46.43 78.40 -29.59
C PRO A 724 -47.72 78.39 -28.76
N ASP A 725 -47.73 79.19 -27.69
CA ASP A 725 -48.93 79.55 -26.93
C ASP A 725 -49.31 81.03 -27.23
N PRO A 726 -50.60 81.39 -27.34
CA PRO A 726 -51.04 82.73 -27.68
C PRO A 726 -51.23 83.65 -26.46
N GLU A 727 -51.00 84.94 -26.70
CA GLU A 727 -51.59 86.11 -26.03
C GLU A 727 -51.30 86.35 -24.53
N SER A 728 -50.48 87.38 -24.23
CA SER A 728 -50.95 88.75 -23.95
C SER A 728 -49.96 89.56 -23.07
N GLU A 729 -49.73 90.81 -23.50
CA GLU A 729 -49.41 92.00 -22.69
C GLU A 729 -48.03 92.06 -21.98
N SER A 730 -47.09 92.86 -22.54
CA SER A 730 -46.70 94.23 -22.10
C SER A 730 -45.98 94.22 -20.73
N GLU A 731 -44.87 94.89 -20.47
CA GLU A 731 -44.35 96.19 -20.89
C GLU A 731 -43.00 96.38 -20.15
N SER A 732 -42.02 97.09 -20.74
CA SER A 732 -41.00 97.92 -20.05
C SER A 732 -39.98 97.23 -19.10
N ALA A 733 -38.68 97.56 -19.02
CA ALA A 733 -37.78 98.53 -19.65
C ALA A 733 -36.37 98.31 -19.06
N ALA A 734 -35.39 98.97 -19.70
CA ALA A 734 -33.98 99.18 -19.31
C ALA A 734 -32.96 98.09 -19.68
#